data_AF-A0A8S2HKF8-F1
#
_entry.id   AF-A0A8S2HKF8-F1
#
_cell.length_a   1.000
_cell.length_b   1.000
_cell.length_c   1.000
_cell.angle_alpha   90.00
_cell.angle_beta   90.00
_cell.angle_gamma   90.00
#
_symmetry.space_group_name_H-M   'P 1'
#
loop_
_entity.id
_entity.type
_entity.pdbx_description
1 polymer ?
#
loop_
_entity_poly.entity_id
_entity_poly.type
_entity_poly.pdbx_seq_one_letter_code
_entity_poly.pdbx_strand_id
1 'polypeptide(L)'
;MGCKESVNSKYVIAPKSATLQNFNDIQHKSILSNDDHNHHGDNKKDSVISNKSNRQQSNSKNIRQNRKHRCSTIASLTQSITLETGAPQIDIRPSDLYAFNDKFVKQRQAAIDNIVYRTTIDSWRPNSIEPLNELIHNLSTNQNLVDKAWIIFYWITQNIEYDVVSYFSKNYADQTAEGVFRTRKGVCAGYGNIFKRLCDNIGLECVKIGGYAKGYGFDPKATLLTETDHAWNSVQIDNHWYLIESTWGAGSLDDNRKFNKKLNTYYFLSRPEEFIYNHLPEEEKWQLLASPITMKQYMTLPAVWPQYFKFKLEIVHPKSNIVQLLNNESYTTIQIRAPVNVELIGSLKLGNEKIKGGAYVRFDSEQHLWFCYFAPPSTGFYEIMIYAKEKSNSGFYPSAIQFNLEVINLTNPISFPKISEKFDELKLAVIQPTYQHTLKLENGATHTKILLFSLLDILLIANLTNSVGEEVVGGHEIFFDKEKHIWQCLFAPQTNGFHEISIYGKKQGDIGAYSSVITYGLEVFDLTEPISFPETFKPYYDLGLEVVQPKFQHTLRLKDNTSHIQILIQAPLEIDLIADLTNCEGEKVSGGYKVYFDKRSSLWRCLFAPQESGLHKINIYAKKKSMQGNKYAQAIKFNFDVKQAPTHPTSYPKTTSYFYHYDLHIIAPNNSRFSVWPQNASYTEILLRAPMNIQLSGDIKYNNRKIENGSLLQYDCDKDLWQCLFAPQNIGLHKITIYAKWIAESDVLHSVVEFDMDVTHLKRSTTFPQTYSHFYQTKCKIYEPLEDNLKRGSTVTLHYRIPDADKVRIKSGSEWLTEGGYEKNIFKRQIVVSNENITIMASYKDDNSFHSLIVYTMK
;
A
#
# COMPACT_ATOMS: atom_id res chain seq x y z
N MET A 1 5.46 41.94 -24.69
CA MET A 1 4.99 41.02 -25.76
C MET A 1 4.55 39.75 -25.09
N GLY A 2 3.25 39.46 -25.14
CA GLY A 2 2.64 38.38 -24.37
C GLY A 2 2.59 37.07 -25.13
N CYS A 3 2.60 35.98 -24.37
CA CYS A 3 1.87 34.76 -24.71
C CYS A 3 1.20 34.26 -23.42
N LYS A 4 -0.14 34.37 -23.40
CA LYS A 4 -1.01 33.66 -22.46
C LYS A 4 -1.20 32.27 -23.04
N GLU A 5 -0.83 31.23 -22.32
CA GLU A 5 -1.37 29.89 -22.54
C GLU A 5 -2.32 29.56 -21.38
N SER A 6 -3.60 29.53 -21.73
CA SER A 6 -4.71 29.05 -20.90
C SER A 6 -4.71 27.53 -20.89
N VAL A 7 -4.32 26.92 -19.77
CA VAL A 7 -4.54 25.49 -19.55
C VAL A 7 -5.93 25.31 -18.92
N ASN A 8 -6.88 24.89 -19.74
CA ASN A 8 -8.21 24.43 -19.31
C ASN A 8 -8.05 23.08 -18.58
N SER A 9 -8.13 23.07 -17.25
CA SER A 9 -8.28 21.85 -16.46
C SER A 9 -9.77 21.46 -16.37
N LYS A 10 -10.22 20.59 -17.29
CA LYS A 10 -11.46 19.81 -17.13
C LYS A 10 -11.12 18.33 -17.16
N TYR A 11 -10.84 17.76 -15.98
CA TYR A 11 -10.94 16.32 -15.75
C TYR A 11 -11.88 16.11 -14.56
N VAL A 12 -13.18 16.12 -14.85
CA VAL A 12 -14.23 15.60 -13.96
C VAL A 12 -14.45 14.16 -14.41
N ILE A 13 -13.98 13.18 -13.62
CA ILE A 13 -14.30 11.77 -13.84
C ILE A 13 -15.57 11.48 -13.03
N ALA A 14 -16.72 11.59 -13.68
CA ALA A 14 -17.92 10.83 -13.35
C ALA A 14 -18.09 9.76 -14.46
N PRO A 15 -18.41 8.51 -14.14
CA PRO A 15 -18.64 7.50 -15.16
C PRO A 15 -19.99 7.78 -15.82
N LYS A 16 -19.98 8.34 -17.04
CA LYS A 16 -21.14 8.30 -17.92
C LYS A 16 -21.15 6.97 -18.66
N SER A 17 -22.33 6.36 -18.70
CA SER A 17 -22.68 5.24 -19.57
C SER A 17 -22.31 5.57 -21.02
N ALA A 18 -21.45 4.74 -21.61
CA ALA A 18 -21.22 4.72 -23.05
C ALA A 18 -21.75 3.39 -23.58
N THR A 19 -22.91 3.48 -24.21
CA THR A 19 -23.58 2.46 -25.01
C THR A 19 -22.65 1.96 -26.10
N LEU A 20 -22.61 0.63 -26.30
CA LEU A 20 -21.95 0.00 -27.45
C LEU A 20 -22.46 0.59 -28.76
N GLN A 21 -21.56 1.09 -29.61
CA GLN A 21 -21.74 1.08 -31.06
C GLN A 21 -20.39 1.22 -31.81
N ASN A 22 -20.16 0.22 -32.67
CA ASN A 22 -19.45 0.27 -33.96
C ASN A 22 -17.92 0.41 -33.98
N PHE A 23 -17.24 -0.74 -33.97
CA PHE A 23 -16.11 -1.00 -34.86
C PHE A 23 -16.48 -2.22 -35.71
N ASN A 24 -16.85 -2.00 -36.97
CA ASN A 24 -16.69 -2.93 -38.08
C ASN A 24 -17.06 -2.19 -39.36
N ASP A 25 -16.07 -1.60 -40.00
CA ASP A 25 -16.09 -1.26 -41.42
C ASP A 25 -14.68 -1.48 -41.97
N ILE A 26 -14.54 -2.51 -42.80
CA ILE A 26 -13.76 -2.62 -44.04
C ILE A 26 -13.85 -4.11 -44.43
N GLN A 27 -14.80 -4.45 -45.29
CA GLN A 27 -14.49 -5.09 -46.57
C GLN A 27 -15.70 -5.08 -47.51
N HIS A 28 -15.38 -4.75 -48.76
CA HIS A 28 -16.27 -4.52 -49.88
C HIS A 28 -16.81 -5.82 -50.52
N LYS A 29 -18.02 -5.68 -51.07
CA LYS A 29 -18.58 -6.23 -52.34
C LYS A 29 -19.53 -7.44 -52.30
N SER A 30 -20.71 -7.15 -52.89
CA SER A 30 -21.55 -8.00 -53.77
C SER A 30 -22.45 -9.00 -53.01
N ILE A 31 -23.73 -9.28 -53.32
CA ILE A 31 -24.62 -9.20 -54.50
C ILE A 31 -26.10 -9.14 -53.99
N LEU A 32 -27.01 -8.56 -54.78
CA LEU A 32 -28.49 -8.71 -54.95
C LEU A 32 -29.23 -9.66 -53.97
N SER A 33 -30.46 -9.43 -53.47
CA SER A 33 -31.71 -9.03 -54.15
C SER A 33 -32.88 -8.88 -53.15
N ASN A 34 -33.80 -7.94 -53.46
CA ASN A 34 -35.26 -8.00 -53.46
C ASN A 34 -36.17 -8.17 -52.21
N ASP A 35 -37.31 -7.47 -52.37
CA ASP A 35 -38.66 -7.56 -51.80
C ASP A 35 -38.95 -6.81 -50.48
N ASP A 36 -39.58 -5.63 -50.51
CA ASP A 36 -41.01 -5.28 -50.79
C ASP A 36 -41.94 -5.44 -49.57
N HIS A 37 -42.36 -4.30 -48.99
CA HIS A 37 -43.77 -3.85 -48.88
C HIS A 37 -44.00 -2.74 -47.82
N ASN A 38 -44.49 -1.57 -48.32
CA ASN A 38 -45.72 -0.82 -47.95
C ASN A 38 -46.36 -1.05 -46.56
N HIS A 39 -47.00 -0.10 -45.85
CA HIS A 39 -47.63 1.16 -46.23
C HIS A 39 -48.06 2.01 -45.00
N HIS A 40 -48.26 3.30 -45.29
CA HIS A 40 -48.98 4.42 -44.66
C HIS A 40 -50.04 4.26 -43.54
N GLY A 41 -50.05 5.32 -42.70
CA GLY A 41 -51.17 6.27 -42.52
C GLY A 41 -51.94 6.17 -41.19
N ASP A 42 -52.67 7.17 -40.68
CA ASP A 42 -52.78 8.63 -40.84
C ASP A 42 -53.92 9.06 -39.85
N ASN A 43 -53.97 10.33 -39.39
CA ASN A 43 -55.19 11.04 -38.91
C ASN A 43 -55.91 10.60 -37.59
N LYS A 44 -56.62 11.42 -36.78
CA LYS A 44 -56.86 12.88 -36.57
C LYS A 44 -57.90 13.05 -35.42
N LYS A 45 -58.01 14.30 -34.91
CA LYS A 45 -59.19 14.99 -34.29
C LYS A 45 -59.54 14.67 -32.82
N ASP A 46 -59.47 15.65 -31.91
CA ASP A 46 -60.28 16.88 -31.68
C ASP A 46 -61.62 16.63 -30.98
N SER A 47 -61.81 17.25 -29.80
CA SER A 47 -63.04 17.98 -29.48
C SER A 47 -62.80 19.01 -28.37
N VAL A 48 -63.57 20.09 -28.47
CA VAL A 48 -63.43 21.44 -27.90
C VAL A 48 -64.49 21.66 -26.82
N ILE A 49 -64.38 22.80 -26.12
CA ILE A 49 -65.43 23.68 -25.52
C ILE A 49 -65.33 23.73 -23.99
N SER A 50 -65.32 24.86 -23.28
CA SER A 50 -65.09 26.29 -23.59
C SER A 50 -65.10 27.10 -22.28
N ASN A 51 -64.30 28.18 -22.23
CA ASN A 51 -64.60 29.56 -21.80
C ASN A 51 -65.31 29.83 -20.43
N LYS A 52 -64.92 30.84 -19.63
CA LYS A 52 -64.73 32.26 -20.01
C LYS A 52 -64.18 33.10 -18.82
N SER A 53 -63.23 34.02 -19.13
CA SER A 53 -63.10 35.46 -18.75
C SER A 53 -63.41 35.95 -17.31
N ASN A 54 -62.70 36.90 -16.67
CA ASN A 54 -62.16 38.20 -17.13
C ASN A 54 -61.24 38.79 -16.01
N ARG A 55 -60.08 39.40 -16.34
CA ARG A 55 -59.75 40.86 -16.28
C ARG A 55 -60.01 41.56 -14.93
N GLN A 56 -59.20 42.46 -14.37
CA GLN A 56 -58.09 43.29 -14.86
C GLN A 56 -57.39 44.02 -13.69
N GLN A 57 -56.06 44.19 -13.79
CA GLN A 57 -55.26 45.42 -13.57
C GLN A 57 -55.53 46.42 -12.41
N SER A 58 -54.49 46.65 -11.58
CA SER A 58 -53.55 47.81 -11.63
C SER A 58 -53.25 48.50 -10.28
N ASN A 59 -51.94 48.84 -10.12
CA ASN A 59 -51.34 50.05 -9.53
C ASN A 59 -51.76 50.51 -8.10
N SER A 60 -50.92 51.08 -7.22
CA SER A 60 -49.51 51.44 -7.17
C SER A 60 -49.20 52.05 -5.77
N LYS A 61 -47.91 52.07 -5.41
CA LYS A 61 -47.19 53.05 -4.56
C LYS A 61 -47.44 53.14 -3.03
N ASN A 62 -46.33 52.83 -2.32
CA ASN A 62 -45.63 53.57 -1.25
C ASN A 62 -46.42 54.50 -0.31
N ILE A 63 -46.15 54.42 1.01
CA ILE A 63 -45.29 55.37 1.76
C ILE A 63 -45.41 55.08 3.29
N ARG A 64 -44.23 54.83 3.89
CA ARG A 64 -43.67 55.27 5.19
C ARG A 64 -44.53 55.45 6.46
N GLN A 65 -43.86 55.03 7.54
CA GLN A 65 -43.65 55.74 8.82
C GLN A 65 -44.85 55.74 9.80
N ASN A 66 -44.68 55.71 11.11
CA ASN A 66 -43.59 55.50 12.07
C ASN A 66 -44.30 55.53 13.44
N ARG A 67 -43.69 54.91 14.46
CA ARG A 67 -43.79 55.31 15.89
C ARG A 67 -45.16 55.13 16.57
N LYS A 68 -45.27 54.88 17.87
CA LYS A 68 -44.42 54.46 19.01
C LYS A 68 -45.38 54.60 20.21
N HIS A 69 -45.17 53.78 21.25
CA HIS A 69 -45.55 54.04 22.66
C HIS A 69 -47.04 53.99 22.98
N ARG A 70 -47.47 53.61 24.18
CA ARG A 70 -46.87 52.99 25.36
C ARG A 70 -48.08 52.49 26.15
N CYS A 71 -47.91 51.31 26.71
CA CYS A 71 -48.47 50.82 27.96
C CYS A 71 -49.04 51.91 28.91
N SER A 72 -50.24 51.69 29.44
CA SER A 72 -50.42 51.60 30.90
C SER A 72 -51.88 51.30 31.31
N THR A 73 -51.97 50.48 32.36
CA THR A 73 -52.89 50.57 33.51
C THR A 73 -54.00 49.52 33.64
N ILE A 74 -53.85 48.81 34.76
CA ILE A 74 -54.66 47.81 35.45
C ILE A 74 -55.88 48.46 36.13
N ALA A 75 -57.05 47.80 36.14
CA ALA A 75 -57.85 47.58 37.36
C ALA A 75 -59.18 46.81 37.14
N SER A 76 -59.46 45.96 38.15
CA SER A 76 -60.74 45.46 38.69
C SER A 76 -61.56 44.34 38.01
N LEU A 77 -61.32 43.11 38.51
CA LEU A 77 -62.27 42.17 39.15
C LEU A 77 -63.79 42.36 38.92
N THR A 78 -64.43 41.33 38.37
CA THR A 78 -65.57 40.63 39.02
C THR A 78 -65.78 39.23 38.42
N GLN A 79 -66.12 38.27 39.28
CA GLN A 79 -66.28 36.84 39.04
C GLN A 79 -67.41 36.48 38.07
N SER A 80 -67.20 35.41 37.31
CA SER A 80 -68.23 34.38 37.10
C SER A 80 -67.56 33.02 36.95
N ILE A 81 -67.80 32.14 37.91
CA ILE A 81 -67.50 30.72 37.81
C ILE A 81 -68.49 30.14 36.80
N THR A 82 -67.97 29.61 35.70
CA THR A 82 -68.69 28.71 34.81
C THR A 82 -67.82 27.47 34.68
N LEU A 83 -68.30 26.37 35.25
CA LEU A 83 -67.78 25.03 35.00
C LEU A 83 -68.16 24.68 33.55
N GLU A 84 -67.25 24.90 32.62
CA GLU A 84 -67.32 24.27 31.30
C GLU A 84 -66.37 23.08 31.27
N THR A 85 -66.98 21.90 31.19
CA THR A 85 -66.39 20.65 30.79
C THR A 85 -65.92 20.75 29.34
N GLY A 86 -64.73 21.29 29.14
CA GLY A 86 -63.96 21.16 27.92
C GLY A 86 -62.54 20.78 28.34
N ALA A 87 -62.03 19.66 27.83
CA ALA A 87 -60.61 19.34 27.99
C ALA A 87 -59.80 20.59 27.59
N PRO A 88 -58.83 21.05 28.41
CA PRO A 88 -58.10 22.28 28.12
C PRO A 88 -57.52 22.17 26.72
N GLN A 89 -57.93 23.09 25.84
CA GLN A 89 -57.38 23.20 24.51
C GLN A 89 -55.93 23.67 24.70
N ILE A 90 -55.00 22.72 24.72
CA ILE A 90 -53.58 22.97 24.94
C ILE A 90 -53.09 23.80 23.74
N ASP A 91 -52.64 25.04 23.97
CA ASP A 91 -52.00 25.89 22.94
C ASP A 91 -50.58 25.36 22.68
N ILE A 92 -50.49 24.24 21.96
CA ILE A 92 -49.23 23.61 21.58
C ILE A 92 -48.62 24.44 20.45
N ARG A 93 -47.59 25.24 20.73
CA ARG A 93 -46.81 25.95 19.70
C ARG A 93 -45.73 25.03 19.15
N PRO A 94 -45.95 24.41 17.99
CA PRO A 94 -45.32 23.14 17.70
C PRO A 94 -44.02 23.28 16.89
N SER A 95 -43.28 24.38 16.95
CA SER A 95 -41.90 24.39 16.38
C SER A 95 -41.08 25.54 16.94
N ASP A 96 -41.39 25.94 18.17
CA ASP A 96 -40.91 27.22 18.63
C ASP A 96 -39.39 27.17 18.82
N LEU A 97 -38.65 27.79 17.90
CA LEU A 97 -37.22 28.10 18.07
C LEU A 97 -36.98 28.82 19.40
N TYR A 98 -37.99 29.53 19.93
CA TYR A 98 -37.96 30.13 21.26
C TYR A 98 -38.16 29.12 22.40
N ALA A 99 -38.80 27.95 22.20
CA ALA A 99 -38.86 26.89 23.21
C ALA A 99 -37.48 26.24 23.40
N PHE A 100 -36.78 25.94 22.30
CA PHE A 100 -35.39 25.50 22.32
C PHE A 100 -34.39 26.65 22.17
N ASN A 101 -34.66 27.79 22.80
CA ASN A 101 -33.74 28.92 22.82
C ASN A 101 -32.41 28.57 23.52
N ASP A 102 -31.38 29.40 23.29
CA ASP A 102 -30.05 29.18 23.85
C ASP A 102 -30.03 29.02 25.38
N LYS A 103 -30.93 29.72 26.10
CA LYS A 103 -31.02 29.63 27.56
C LYS A 103 -31.54 28.25 27.98
N PHE A 104 -32.62 27.76 27.37
CA PHE A 104 -33.19 26.45 27.66
C PHE A 104 -32.23 25.32 27.29
N VAL A 105 -31.60 25.38 26.12
CA VAL A 105 -30.60 24.38 25.70
C VAL A 105 -29.44 24.33 26.69
N LYS A 106 -28.97 25.49 27.19
CA LYS A 106 -27.95 25.55 28.26
C LYS A 106 -28.43 24.95 29.57
N GLN A 107 -29.69 25.19 29.97
CA GLN A 107 -30.27 24.60 31.18
C GLN A 107 -30.37 23.07 31.07
N ARG A 108 -30.88 22.56 29.94
CA ARG A 108 -30.90 21.12 29.63
C ARG A 108 -29.51 20.51 29.72
N GLN A 109 -28.52 21.15 29.11
CA GLN A 109 -27.14 20.65 29.13
C GLN A 109 -26.54 20.70 30.53
N ALA A 110 -26.79 21.76 31.31
CA ALA A 110 -26.34 21.86 32.69
C ALA A 110 -26.94 20.76 33.59
N ALA A 111 -28.23 20.44 33.42
CA ALA A 111 -28.89 19.34 34.11
C ALA A 111 -28.24 18.00 33.77
N ILE A 112 -28.03 17.76 32.46
CA ILE A 112 -27.33 16.57 31.96
C ILE A 112 -25.95 16.47 32.61
N ASP A 113 -25.14 17.52 32.58
CA ASP A 113 -23.75 17.49 33.04
C ASP A 113 -23.59 17.56 34.57
N ASN A 114 -24.69 17.64 35.32
CA ASN A 114 -24.67 17.71 36.77
C ASN A 114 -24.21 16.38 37.39
N ILE A 115 -22.92 16.30 37.71
CA ILE A 115 -22.31 15.12 38.34
C ILE A 115 -22.88 14.82 39.72
N VAL A 116 -23.30 15.84 40.47
CA VAL A 116 -23.86 15.67 41.82
C VAL A 116 -25.16 14.88 41.74
N TYR A 117 -26.08 15.25 40.83
CA TYR A 117 -27.29 14.47 40.61
C TYR A 117 -26.98 13.03 40.26
N ARG A 118 -26.06 12.78 39.32
CA ARG A 118 -25.71 11.42 38.91
C ARG A 118 -25.16 10.61 40.08
N THR A 119 -24.13 11.10 40.77
CA THR A 119 -23.50 10.40 41.89
C THR A 119 -24.48 10.17 43.04
N THR A 120 -25.35 11.14 43.35
CA THR A 120 -26.38 10.99 44.38
C THR A 120 -27.41 9.94 43.96
N ILE A 121 -27.96 10.01 42.76
CA ILE A 121 -29.00 9.09 42.27
C ILE A 121 -28.43 7.66 42.13
N ASP A 122 -27.17 7.52 41.72
CA ASP A 122 -26.50 6.22 41.60
C ASP A 122 -26.37 5.50 42.95
N SER A 123 -26.42 6.22 44.07
CA SER A 123 -26.43 5.65 45.42
C SER A 123 -27.79 5.15 45.88
N TRP A 124 -28.88 5.55 45.21
CA TRP A 124 -30.24 5.23 45.65
C TRP A 124 -30.58 3.76 45.43
N ARG A 125 -30.98 3.07 46.48
CA ARG A 125 -31.48 1.68 46.44
C ARG A 125 -32.82 1.58 47.19
N PRO A 126 -33.89 2.23 46.68
CA PRO A 126 -35.19 2.22 47.34
C PRO A 126 -35.83 0.82 47.29
N ASN A 127 -36.47 0.43 48.38
CA ASN A 127 -37.10 -0.89 48.54
C ASN A 127 -38.58 -0.92 48.10
N SER A 128 -39.24 0.23 48.04
CA SER A 128 -40.58 0.40 47.44
C SER A 128 -40.67 1.74 46.68
N ILE A 129 -41.78 1.97 45.99
CA ILE A 129 -41.98 3.16 45.17
C ILE A 129 -42.14 4.43 46.05
N GLU A 130 -42.64 4.29 47.27
CA GLU A 130 -42.84 5.42 48.20
C GLU A 130 -41.52 6.04 48.69
N PRO A 131 -40.51 5.28 49.17
CA PRO A 131 -39.17 5.81 49.42
C PRO A 131 -38.52 6.42 48.18
N LEU A 132 -38.76 5.87 46.98
CA LEU A 132 -38.27 6.50 45.75
C LEU A 132 -38.93 7.86 45.52
N ASN A 133 -40.25 7.95 45.70
CA ASN A 133 -40.99 9.20 45.59
C ASN A 133 -40.46 10.25 46.57
N GLU A 134 -40.14 9.84 47.81
CA GLU A 134 -39.59 10.72 48.84
C GLU A 134 -38.17 11.19 48.48
N LEU A 135 -37.31 10.29 47.98
CA LEU A 135 -35.96 10.64 47.50
C LEU A 135 -36.00 11.61 46.31
N ILE A 136 -36.87 11.35 45.33
CA ILE A 136 -37.06 12.24 44.18
C ILE A 136 -37.63 13.59 44.64
N HIS A 137 -38.63 13.60 45.51
CA HIS A 137 -39.20 14.83 46.06
C HIS A 137 -38.14 15.67 46.77
N ASN A 138 -37.33 15.06 47.64
CA ASN A 138 -36.28 15.74 48.38
C ASN A 138 -35.19 16.31 47.46
N LEU A 139 -34.72 15.54 46.47
CA LEU A 139 -33.69 16.01 45.53
C LEU A 139 -34.23 17.06 44.56
N SER A 140 -35.50 16.98 44.18
CA SER A 140 -36.17 17.92 43.26
C SER A 140 -36.67 19.19 43.95
N THR A 141 -36.66 19.25 45.28
CA THR A 141 -37.07 20.43 46.05
C THR A 141 -36.19 21.62 45.70
N ASN A 142 -36.81 22.77 45.41
CA ASN A 142 -36.16 24.00 44.94
C ASN A 142 -35.36 23.91 43.63
N GLN A 143 -35.45 22.79 42.91
CA GLN A 143 -34.84 22.66 41.59
C GLN A 143 -35.77 23.20 40.50
N ASN A 144 -35.21 23.64 39.36
CA ASN A 144 -36.01 24.03 38.21
C ASN A 144 -36.63 22.78 37.54
N LEU A 145 -37.68 22.98 36.72
CA LEU A 145 -38.44 21.88 36.12
C LEU A 145 -37.61 20.95 35.21
N VAL A 146 -36.55 21.48 34.58
CA VAL A 146 -35.63 20.69 33.74
C VAL A 146 -34.84 19.70 34.61
N ASP A 147 -34.29 20.16 35.73
CA ASP A 147 -33.58 19.32 36.69
C ASP A 147 -34.49 18.27 37.30
N LYS A 148 -35.75 18.63 37.62
CA LYS A 148 -36.76 17.67 38.10
C LYS A 148 -36.99 16.54 37.10
N ALA A 149 -37.19 16.87 35.83
CA ALA A 149 -37.38 15.88 34.76
C ALA A 149 -36.12 15.01 34.57
N TRP A 150 -34.92 15.62 34.67
CA TRP A 150 -33.65 14.91 34.54
C TRP A 150 -33.42 13.90 35.66
N ILE A 151 -33.71 14.25 36.91
CA ILE A 151 -33.59 13.33 38.06
C ILE A 151 -34.42 12.06 37.81
N ILE A 152 -35.66 12.22 37.36
CA ILE A 152 -36.56 11.10 37.05
C ILE A 152 -36.03 10.28 35.88
N PHE A 153 -35.69 10.95 34.77
CA PHE A 153 -35.17 10.31 33.55
C PHE A 153 -33.90 9.50 33.84
N TYR A 154 -32.94 10.11 34.53
CA TYR A 154 -31.67 9.49 34.87
C TYR A 154 -31.88 8.27 35.78
N TRP A 155 -32.72 8.40 36.82
CA TRP A 155 -33.00 7.26 37.70
C TRP A 155 -33.61 6.09 36.92
N ILE A 156 -34.61 6.34 36.06
CA ILE A 156 -35.25 5.29 35.26
C ILE A 156 -34.23 4.60 34.34
N THR A 157 -33.47 5.38 33.58
CA THR A 157 -32.49 4.85 32.61
C THR A 157 -31.36 4.04 33.25
N GLN A 158 -31.02 4.30 34.52
CA GLN A 158 -30.01 3.53 35.25
C GLN A 158 -30.55 2.28 35.96
N ASN A 159 -31.83 2.32 36.38
CA ASN A 159 -32.39 1.32 37.30
C ASN A 159 -33.43 0.39 36.69
N ILE A 160 -33.95 0.69 35.49
CA ILE A 160 -34.88 -0.17 34.77
C ILE A 160 -34.18 -0.79 33.56
N GLU A 161 -34.35 -2.10 33.39
CA GLU A 161 -33.87 -2.84 32.22
C GLU A 161 -35.02 -3.08 31.24
N TYR A 162 -34.70 -3.18 29.95
CA TYR A 162 -35.71 -3.55 28.95
C TYR A 162 -36.08 -5.03 29.09
N ASP A 163 -37.39 -5.31 29.20
CA ASP A 163 -37.90 -6.68 29.31
C ASP A 163 -37.96 -7.38 27.95
N VAL A 164 -36.78 -7.78 27.47
CA VAL A 164 -36.57 -8.50 26.21
C VAL A 164 -37.45 -9.75 26.12
N VAL A 165 -37.53 -10.52 27.20
CA VAL A 165 -38.23 -11.82 27.20
C VAL A 165 -39.74 -11.60 27.04
N SER A 166 -40.33 -10.69 27.83
CA SER A 166 -41.74 -10.35 27.68
C SER A 166 -42.06 -9.72 26.33
N TYR A 167 -41.18 -8.86 25.81
CA TYR A 167 -41.36 -8.24 24.50
C TYR A 167 -41.43 -9.27 23.36
N PHE A 168 -40.45 -10.17 23.26
CA PHE A 168 -40.41 -11.14 22.17
C PHE A 168 -41.42 -12.28 22.30
N SER A 169 -41.79 -12.64 23.53
CA SER A 169 -42.85 -13.65 23.76
C SER A 169 -44.26 -13.07 23.61
N LYS A 170 -44.40 -11.73 23.55
CA LYS A 170 -45.67 -10.99 23.66
C LYS A 170 -46.47 -11.34 24.93
N ASN A 171 -45.80 -11.88 25.96
CA ASN A 171 -46.38 -12.18 27.25
C ASN A 171 -45.83 -11.18 28.29
N TYR A 172 -46.50 -10.03 28.38
CA TYR A 172 -46.04 -8.91 29.20
C TYR A 172 -46.31 -9.14 30.68
N ALA A 173 -45.27 -9.01 31.51
CA ALA A 173 -45.43 -8.85 32.95
C ALA A 173 -46.16 -7.53 33.28
N ASP A 174 -46.47 -7.31 34.56
CA ASP A 174 -47.10 -6.09 35.06
C ASP A 174 -46.32 -4.82 34.66
N GLN A 175 -46.87 -4.04 33.71
CA GLN A 175 -46.31 -2.80 33.19
C GLN A 175 -46.81 -1.54 33.91
N THR A 176 -47.46 -1.67 35.07
CA THR A 176 -47.76 -0.50 35.92
C THR A 176 -46.47 0.10 36.49
N ALA A 177 -46.52 1.32 37.01
CA ALA A 177 -45.35 1.97 37.60
C ALA A 177 -44.80 1.14 38.78
N GLU A 178 -45.70 0.63 39.63
CA GLU A 178 -45.40 -0.25 40.76
C GLU A 178 -44.83 -1.59 40.30
N GLY A 179 -45.41 -2.19 39.25
CA GLY A 179 -44.93 -3.43 38.63
C GLY A 179 -43.50 -3.30 38.11
N VAL A 180 -43.24 -2.29 37.28
CA VAL A 180 -41.92 -2.01 36.70
C VAL A 180 -40.90 -1.67 37.78
N PHE A 181 -41.27 -0.88 38.79
CA PHE A 181 -40.40 -0.60 39.93
C PHE A 181 -39.99 -1.90 40.65
N ARG A 182 -40.97 -2.77 40.92
CA ARG A 182 -40.77 -4.02 41.67
C ARG A 182 -39.90 -5.01 40.90
N THR A 183 -40.12 -5.16 39.59
CA THR A 183 -39.37 -6.11 38.75
C THR A 183 -38.04 -5.54 38.26
N ARG A 184 -37.85 -4.21 38.31
CA ARG A 184 -36.77 -3.47 37.63
C ARG A 184 -36.73 -3.71 36.13
N LYS A 185 -37.85 -4.12 35.53
CA LYS A 185 -37.97 -4.49 34.12
C LYS A 185 -39.25 -3.93 33.52
N GLY A 186 -39.17 -3.41 32.30
CA GLY A 186 -40.33 -2.92 31.58
C GLY A 186 -40.14 -2.93 30.07
N VAL A 187 -41.23 -2.85 29.32
CA VAL A 187 -41.24 -2.47 27.90
C VAL A 187 -41.61 -0.99 27.76
N CYS A 188 -41.66 -0.45 26.53
CA CYS A 188 -41.93 0.97 26.28
C CYS A 188 -43.12 1.55 27.09
N ALA A 189 -44.24 0.82 27.16
CA ALA A 189 -45.39 1.23 27.96
C ALA A 189 -45.07 1.33 29.47
N GLY A 190 -44.26 0.41 30.01
CA GLY A 190 -43.84 0.38 31.41
C GLY A 190 -42.90 1.54 31.76
N TYR A 191 -41.92 1.83 30.91
CA TYR A 191 -41.07 3.02 31.02
C TYR A 191 -41.92 4.30 31.01
N GLY A 192 -42.88 4.40 30.09
CA GLY A 192 -43.79 5.54 30.01
C GLY A 192 -44.66 5.72 31.25
N ASN A 193 -45.14 4.62 31.84
CA ASN A 193 -45.99 4.63 33.03
C ASN A 193 -45.22 5.05 34.29
N ILE A 194 -44.03 4.49 34.54
CA ILE A 194 -43.23 4.85 35.71
C ILE A 194 -42.73 6.29 35.62
N PHE A 195 -42.31 6.76 34.43
CA PHE A 195 -41.90 8.14 34.23
C PHE A 195 -43.03 9.12 34.58
N LYS A 196 -44.23 8.88 34.05
CA LYS A 196 -45.41 9.69 34.37
C LYS A 196 -45.73 9.68 35.87
N ARG A 197 -45.75 8.51 36.51
CA ARG A 197 -46.07 8.41 37.94
C ARG A 197 -45.10 9.19 38.83
N LEU A 198 -43.81 9.14 38.51
CA LEU A 198 -42.79 9.90 39.25
C LEU A 198 -42.89 11.42 39.00
N CYS A 199 -43.30 11.84 37.81
CA CYS A 199 -43.57 13.25 37.50
C CYS A 199 -44.79 13.77 38.28
N ASP A 200 -45.88 13.00 38.28
CA ASP A 200 -47.12 13.34 39.00
C ASP A 200 -46.84 13.52 40.51
N ASN A 201 -45.93 12.71 41.09
CA ASN A 201 -45.52 12.79 42.50
C ASN A 201 -44.86 14.13 42.89
N ILE A 202 -44.20 14.81 41.95
CA ILE A 202 -43.52 16.10 42.20
C ILE A 202 -44.21 17.28 41.53
N GLY A 203 -45.44 17.08 41.05
CA GLY A 203 -46.24 18.10 40.37
C GLY A 203 -45.65 18.56 39.03
N LEU A 204 -44.87 17.71 38.35
CA LEU A 204 -44.40 17.97 36.99
C LEU A 204 -45.45 17.44 36.00
N GLU A 205 -46.08 18.32 35.23
CA GLU A 205 -47.09 17.90 34.25
C GLU A 205 -46.48 16.97 33.20
N CYS A 206 -47.02 15.76 33.08
CA CYS A 206 -46.53 14.72 32.19
C CYS A 206 -47.68 13.93 31.55
N VAL A 207 -47.59 13.70 30.25
CA VAL A 207 -48.46 12.81 29.50
C VAL A 207 -47.69 11.59 29.00
N LYS A 208 -48.39 10.46 28.83
CA LYS A 208 -47.89 9.30 28.07
C LYS A 208 -48.46 9.39 26.66
N ILE A 209 -47.61 9.24 25.67
CA ILE A 209 -47.95 9.31 24.25
C ILE A 209 -47.81 7.91 23.67
N GLY A 210 -48.87 7.43 23.00
CA GLY A 210 -48.83 6.23 22.17
C GLY A 210 -48.56 6.59 20.71
N GLY A 211 -47.88 5.71 19.98
CA GLY A 211 -47.60 5.93 18.57
C GLY A 211 -46.78 4.81 17.95
N TYR A 212 -46.01 5.19 16.94
CA TYR A 212 -45.27 4.32 16.06
C TYR A 212 -43.78 4.64 16.10
N ALA A 213 -42.91 3.64 16.10
CA ALA A 213 -41.46 3.86 16.07
C ALA A 213 -40.74 3.07 14.98
N LYS A 214 -39.72 3.68 14.34
CA LYS A 214 -38.75 2.96 13.47
C LYS A 214 -37.70 2.24 14.29
N GLY A 215 -38.16 1.46 15.26
CA GLY A 215 -37.33 0.70 16.20
C GLY A 215 -37.15 -0.75 15.80
N TYR A 216 -36.76 -1.57 16.78
CA TYR A 216 -36.67 -3.02 16.60
C TYR A 216 -38.03 -3.58 16.14
N GLY A 217 -38.05 -4.32 15.03
CA GLY A 217 -39.27 -4.93 14.49
C GLY A 217 -40.04 -4.08 13.47
N PHE A 218 -39.60 -2.85 13.19
CA PHE A 218 -40.17 -2.03 12.12
C PHE A 218 -39.94 -2.69 10.75
N ASP A 219 -41.01 -2.91 9.99
CA ASP A 219 -40.93 -3.37 8.60
C ASP A 219 -40.94 -2.16 7.64
N PRO A 220 -39.82 -1.84 6.99
CA PRO A 220 -39.74 -0.72 6.05
C PRO A 220 -40.56 -0.95 4.77
N LYS A 221 -41.03 -2.17 4.50
CA LYS A 221 -41.88 -2.51 3.36
C LYS A 221 -43.36 -2.27 3.65
N ALA A 222 -43.74 -2.07 4.91
CA ALA A 222 -45.11 -1.77 5.27
C ALA A 222 -45.55 -0.45 4.59
N THR A 223 -46.72 -0.46 3.98
CA THR A 223 -47.26 0.74 3.32
C THR A 223 -47.80 1.75 4.33
N LEU A 224 -48.39 1.25 5.43
CA LEU A 224 -48.93 2.00 6.56
C LEU A 224 -48.77 1.16 7.83
N LEU A 225 -48.50 1.82 8.96
CA LEU A 225 -48.57 1.20 10.27
C LEU A 225 -49.99 1.40 10.82
N THR A 226 -50.64 0.31 11.22
CA THR A 226 -52.05 0.34 11.64
C THR A 226 -52.24 0.18 13.15
N GLU A 227 -51.28 -0.41 13.84
CA GLU A 227 -51.31 -0.62 15.30
C GLU A 227 -50.18 0.15 15.96
N THR A 228 -50.48 0.86 17.04
CA THR A 228 -49.46 1.55 17.84
C THR A 228 -48.52 0.54 18.48
N ASP A 229 -47.21 0.65 18.20
CA ASP A 229 -46.18 -0.29 18.65
C ASP A 229 -45.20 0.33 19.65
N HIS A 230 -45.36 1.62 19.96
CA HIS A 230 -44.47 2.34 20.86
C HIS A 230 -45.18 3.32 21.79
N ALA A 231 -44.52 3.65 22.90
CA ALA A 231 -45.00 4.63 23.86
C ALA A 231 -43.83 5.39 24.51
N TRP A 232 -44.00 6.69 24.68
CA TRP A 232 -43.03 7.61 25.30
C TRP A 232 -43.78 8.67 26.13
N ASN A 233 -43.10 9.72 26.60
CA ASN A 233 -43.70 10.79 27.38
C ASN A 233 -43.49 12.18 26.77
N SER A 234 -44.31 13.12 27.21
CA SER A 234 -44.00 14.55 27.12
C SER A 234 -44.23 15.24 28.45
N VAL A 235 -43.38 16.20 28.79
CA VAL A 235 -43.47 17.01 30.02
C VAL A 235 -43.65 18.48 29.68
N GLN A 236 -44.39 19.20 30.52
CA GLN A 236 -44.54 20.64 30.39
C GLN A 236 -43.49 21.38 31.23
N ILE A 237 -42.72 22.25 30.59
CA ILE A 237 -41.71 23.10 31.23
C ILE A 237 -41.93 24.53 30.73
N ASP A 238 -42.13 25.47 31.65
CA ASP A 238 -42.38 26.89 31.34
C ASP A 238 -43.42 27.08 30.24
N ASN A 239 -44.58 26.40 30.37
CA ASN A 239 -45.71 26.37 29.43
C ASN A 239 -45.45 25.75 28.04
N HIS A 240 -44.33 25.06 27.85
CA HIS A 240 -44.00 24.36 26.60
C HIS A 240 -43.87 22.86 26.84
N TRP A 241 -44.34 22.05 25.89
CA TRP A 241 -44.23 20.60 25.94
C TRP A 241 -42.92 20.12 25.32
N TYR A 242 -42.26 19.16 25.96
CA TYR A 242 -40.99 18.59 25.51
C TYR A 242 -41.05 17.07 25.49
N LEU A 243 -40.44 16.44 24.49
CA LEU A 243 -40.48 14.99 24.29
C LEU A 243 -39.43 14.30 25.15
N ILE A 244 -39.83 13.24 25.85
CA ILE A 244 -38.95 12.39 26.65
C ILE A 244 -39.13 10.95 26.22
N GLU A 245 -38.04 10.29 25.84
CA GLU A 245 -38.05 8.87 25.51
C GLU A 245 -37.10 8.09 26.42
N SER A 246 -37.64 7.55 27.52
CA SER A 246 -36.84 6.93 28.57
C SER A 246 -36.43 5.48 28.25
N THR A 247 -37.13 4.81 27.34
CA THR A 247 -36.81 3.44 26.90
C THR A 247 -35.52 3.43 26.06
N TRP A 248 -35.46 4.25 25.00
CA TRP A 248 -34.29 4.39 24.14
C TRP A 248 -33.20 5.24 24.81
N GLY A 249 -33.57 6.04 25.81
CA GLY A 249 -32.66 6.70 26.73
C GLY A 249 -31.89 5.74 27.64
N ALA A 250 -32.44 4.55 27.95
CA ALA A 250 -31.83 3.57 28.84
C ALA A 250 -30.81 2.66 28.14
N GLY A 251 -30.95 2.43 26.84
CA GLY A 251 -30.04 1.58 26.07
C GLY A 251 -30.65 1.10 24.76
N SER A 252 -30.06 0.06 24.20
CA SER A 252 -30.52 -0.57 22.95
C SER A 252 -30.34 -2.07 22.97
N LEU A 253 -31.05 -2.78 22.09
CA LEU A 253 -30.80 -4.19 21.82
C LEU A 253 -29.63 -4.35 20.84
N ASP A 254 -28.81 -5.38 21.02
CA ASP A 254 -27.88 -5.84 19.98
C ASP A 254 -28.52 -6.89 19.06
N ASP A 255 -27.76 -7.33 18.06
CA ASP A 255 -28.18 -8.33 17.08
C ASP A 255 -28.56 -9.69 17.71
N ASN A 256 -28.09 -9.96 18.94
CA ASN A 256 -28.41 -11.16 19.72
C ASN A 256 -29.61 -10.95 20.65
N ARG A 257 -30.37 -9.86 20.47
CA ARG A 257 -31.51 -9.46 21.30
C ARG A 257 -31.13 -9.22 22.77
N LYS A 258 -29.85 -8.96 23.07
CA LYS A 258 -29.43 -8.63 24.44
C LYS A 258 -29.58 -7.13 24.65
N PHE A 259 -30.17 -6.75 25.78
CA PHE A 259 -30.26 -5.35 26.18
C PHE A 259 -28.90 -4.86 26.68
N ASN A 260 -28.39 -3.83 26.02
CA ASN A 260 -27.16 -3.15 26.38
C ASN A 260 -27.52 -1.80 27.00
N LYS A 261 -27.53 -1.76 28.33
CA LYS A 261 -27.79 -0.54 29.10
C LYS A 261 -26.71 0.49 28.83
N LYS A 262 -27.11 1.65 28.32
CA LYS A 262 -26.23 2.78 28.03
C LYS A 262 -27.06 4.05 27.97
N LEU A 263 -26.82 4.96 28.92
CA LEU A 263 -27.50 6.25 28.95
C LEU A 263 -27.32 7.00 27.62
N ASN A 264 -28.44 7.36 27.01
CA ASN A 264 -28.47 8.19 25.81
C ASN A 264 -29.25 9.48 26.09
N THR A 265 -28.52 10.54 26.41
CA THR A 265 -29.07 11.83 26.80
C THR A 265 -29.74 12.58 25.66
N TYR A 266 -29.55 12.14 24.41
CA TYR A 266 -30.27 12.67 23.25
C TYR A 266 -31.78 12.61 23.47
N TYR A 267 -32.26 11.50 24.04
CA TYR A 267 -33.69 11.24 24.26
C TYR A 267 -34.32 12.00 25.43
N PHE A 268 -33.53 12.74 26.21
CA PHE A 268 -34.04 13.64 27.23
C PHE A 268 -34.34 15.01 26.63
N LEU A 269 -35.61 15.41 26.56
CA LEU A 269 -36.05 16.70 25.98
C LEU A 269 -35.61 16.83 24.51
N SER A 270 -35.95 15.83 23.69
CA SER A 270 -35.60 15.77 22.27
C SER A 270 -36.32 16.84 21.48
N ARG A 271 -35.67 17.37 20.44
CA ARG A 271 -36.32 18.32 19.52
C ARG A 271 -37.34 17.60 18.63
N PRO A 272 -38.56 18.13 18.48
CA PRO A 272 -39.60 17.53 17.65
C PRO A 272 -39.18 17.24 16.20
N GLU A 273 -38.46 18.18 15.57
CA GLU A 273 -37.99 18.06 14.18
C GLU A 273 -36.96 16.94 13.99
N GLU A 274 -36.29 16.56 15.07
CA GLU A 274 -35.33 15.46 15.10
C GLU A 274 -36.01 14.14 15.49
N PHE A 275 -36.96 14.19 16.43
CA PHE A 275 -37.68 13.04 16.98
C PHE A 275 -38.65 12.41 15.97
N ILE A 276 -39.28 13.21 15.10
CA ILE A 276 -40.25 12.74 14.10
C ILE A 276 -39.67 11.73 13.10
N TYR A 277 -38.34 11.70 12.92
CA TYR A 277 -37.72 10.75 12.00
C TYR A 277 -37.93 9.29 12.40
N ASN A 278 -38.03 9.04 13.71
CA ASN A 278 -38.13 7.70 14.28
C ASN A 278 -39.32 7.50 15.23
N HIS A 279 -40.10 8.54 15.55
CA HIS A 279 -41.31 8.44 16.35
C HIS A 279 -42.45 9.27 15.75
N LEU A 280 -43.57 8.63 15.42
CA LEU A 280 -44.80 9.28 14.99
C LEU A 280 -45.91 9.01 16.02
N PRO A 281 -46.46 10.02 16.73
CA PRO A 281 -47.57 9.82 17.65
C PRO A 281 -48.86 9.49 16.92
N GLU A 282 -49.74 8.79 17.62
CA GLU A 282 -51.11 8.51 17.14
C GLU A 282 -51.94 9.80 17.02
N GLU A 283 -51.86 10.68 18.02
CA GLU A 283 -52.48 12.00 17.96
C GLU A 283 -51.52 13.04 17.37
N GLU A 284 -51.93 13.69 16.28
CA GLU A 284 -51.14 14.68 15.54
C GLU A 284 -50.55 15.80 16.42
N LYS A 285 -51.31 16.26 17.42
CA LYS A 285 -50.92 17.33 18.34
C LYS A 285 -49.63 17.04 19.10
N TRP A 286 -49.33 15.76 19.35
CA TRP A 286 -48.13 15.32 20.08
C TRP A 286 -46.89 15.21 19.19
N GLN A 287 -47.00 15.49 17.88
CA GLN A 287 -45.82 15.64 17.04
C GLN A 287 -44.98 16.83 17.49
N LEU A 288 -45.64 17.83 18.07
CA LEU A 288 -45.03 19.11 18.43
C LEU A 288 -44.24 19.69 17.23
N LEU A 289 -44.77 19.53 16.00
CA LEU A 289 -44.27 20.10 14.73
C LEU A 289 -45.18 21.21 14.16
N ALA A 290 -44.60 22.32 13.66
CA ALA A 290 -45.39 23.46 13.16
C ALA A 290 -46.26 23.06 11.97
N SER A 291 -45.75 22.11 11.19
CA SER A 291 -46.47 21.45 10.13
C SER A 291 -46.36 19.96 10.40
N PRO A 292 -47.35 19.38 11.10
CA PRO A 292 -47.40 17.95 11.34
C PRO A 292 -47.32 17.17 10.03
N ILE A 293 -46.66 16.01 10.08
CA ILE A 293 -46.56 15.12 8.93
C ILE A 293 -47.56 13.98 9.05
N THR A 294 -47.99 13.48 7.90
CA THR A 294 -48.85 12.30 7.81
C THR A 294 -48.06 11.01 7.98
N MET A 295 -48.74 9.91 8.34
CA MET A 295 -48.16 8.56 8.32
C MET A 295 -47.45 8.24 7.00
N LYS A 296 -48.06 8.62 5.87
CA LYS A 296 -47.46 8.41 4.54
C LYS A 296 -46.13 9.13 4.40
N GLN A 297 -46.04 10.39 4.82
CA GLN A 297 -44.78 11.15 4.81
C GLN A 297 -43.76 10.55 5.77
N TYR A 298 -44.18 10.17 6.98
CA TYR A 298 -43.31 9.50 7.95
C TYR A 298 -42.67 8.23 7.40
N MET A 299 -43.43 7.39 6.69
CA MET A 299 -42.91 6.16 6.07
C MET A 299 -41.89 6.42 4.96
N THR A 300 -41.92 7.60 4.32
CA THR A 300 -40.89 8.00 3.33
C THR A 300 -39.60 8.51 3.95
N LEU A 301 -39.60 8.92 5.23
CA LEU A 301 -38.39 9.44 5.87
C LEU A 301 -37.38 8.30 6.11
N PRO A 302 -36.10 8.50 5.79
CA PRO A 302 -35.06 7.52 6.12
C PRO A 302 -34.96 7.35 7.65
N ALA A 303 -34.58 6.17 8.10
CA ALA A 303 -34.31 5.96 9.50
C ALA A 303 -32.98 6.64 9.87
N VAL A 304 -32.99 7.52 10.87
CA VAL A 304 -31.79 8.19 11.36
C VAL A 304 -31.65 8.03 12.86
N TRP A 305 -30.40 8.04 13.32
CA TRP A 305 -30.03 7.95 14.73
C TRP A 305 -29.48 9.29 15.23
N PRO A 306 -29.35 9.49 16.56
CA PRO A 306 -28.84 10.73 17.16
C PRO A 306 -27.56 11.29 16.54
N GLN A 307 -26.71 10.40 16.02
CA GLN A 307 -25.46 10.71 15.34
C GLN A 307 -25.66 11.57 14.08
N TYR A 308 -26.77 11.38 13.35
CA TYR A 308 -27.11 12.20 12.19
C TYR A 308 -27.16 13.69 12.55
N PHE A 309 -27.90 14.02 13.62
CA PHE A 309 -28.04 15.39 14.12
C PHE A 309 -26.77 15.89 14.81
N LYS A 310 -26.14 15.05 15.64
CA LYS A 310 -24.88 15.38 16.32
C LYS A 310 -23.79 15.83 15.34
N PHE A 311 -23.64 15.10 14.23
CA PHE A 311 -22.62 15.38 13.21
C PHE A 311 -23.10 16.32 12.11
N LYS A 312 -24.32 16.88 12.23
CA LYS A 312 -24.91 17.83 11.27
C LYS A 312 -24.88 17.28 9.84
N LEU A 313 -25.21 16.00 9.69
CA LEU A 313 -25.30 15.37 8.39
C LEU A 313 -26.55 15.88 7.67
N GLU A 314 -26.46 16.02 6.36
CA GLU A 314 -27.59 16.34 5.50
C GLU A 314 -27.67 15.31 4.38
N ILE A 315 -28.81 14.61 4.29
CA ILE A 315 -29.09 13.70 3.18
C ILE A 315 -29.39 14.56 1.95
N VAL A 316 -28.48 14.61 0.98
CA VAL A 316 -28.68 15.36 -0.27
C VAL A 316 -29.50 14.56 -1.26
N HIS A 317 -29.17 13.27 -1.42
CA HIS A 317 -29.88 12.34 -2.30
C HIS A 317 -29.64 10.89 -1.87
N PRO A 318 -30.63 9.98 -2.00
CA PRO A 318 -32.05 10.24 -2.21
C PRO A 318 -32.72 10.72 -0.92
N LYS A 319 -33.82 11.47 -1.04
CA LYS A 319 -34.60 11.94 0.14
C LYS A 319 -35.58 10.89 0.69
N SER A 320 -35.84 9.83 -0.09
CA SER A 320 -36.72 8.71 0.28
C SER A 320 -35.94 7.63 1.03
N ASN A 321 -36.59 6.98 2.00
CA ASN A 321 -36.09 5.79 2.70
C ASN A 321 -35.84 4.60 1.77
N ILE A 322 -36.67 4.42 0.75
CA ILE A 322 -36.55 3.34 -0.23
C ILE A 322 -35.79 3.87 -1.45
N VAL A 323 -34.72 3.17 -1.79
CA VAL A 323 -33.87 3.37 -2.96
C VAL A 323 -34.10 2.18 -3.88
N GLN A 324 -34.47 2.44 -5.13
CA GLN A 324 -34.67 1.39 -6.12
C GLN A 324 -33.48 1.35 -7.07
N LEU A 325 -32.90 0.16 -7.23
CA LEU A 325 -31.92 -0.16 -8.26
C LEU A 325 -32.62 -0.92 -9.38
N LEU A 326 -32.72 -0.30 -10.55
CA LEU A 326 -33.47 -0.80 -11.69
C LEU A 326 -32.56 -1.50 -12.72
N ASN A 327 -33.17 -2.17 -13.69
CA ASN A 327 -32.50 -2.86 -14.80
C ASN A 327 -31.38 -1.97 -15.40
N ASN A 328 -30.18 -2.55 -15.56
CA ASN A 328 -28.96 -1.97 -16.13
C ASN A 328 -28.06 -1.16 -15.17
N GLU A 329 -28.44 -0.96 -13.91
CA GLU A 329 -27.56 -0.34 -12.91
C GLU A 329 -26.92 -1.40 -12.01
N SER A 330 -25.60 -1.33 -11.82
CA SER A 330 -24.84 -2.27 -10.96
C SER A 330 -24.67 -1.76 -9.53
N TYR A 331 -24.96 -0.49 -9.27
CA TYR A 331 -24.84 0.14 -7.96
C TYR A 331 -25.78 1.34 -7.85
N THR A 332 -26.14 1.70 -6.61
CA THR A 332 -26.83 2.96 -6.30
C THR A 332 -25.89 3.93 -5.57
N THR A 333 -26.26 5.22 -5.51
CA THR A 333 -25.46 6.26 -4.87
C THR A 333 -26.28 7.05 -3.84
N ILE A 334 -25.74 7.19 -2.63
CA ILE A 334 -26.23 8.09 -1.60
C ILE A 334 -25.26 9.27 -1.47
N GLN A 335 -25.79 10.48 -1.48
CA GLN A 335 -25.05 11.72 -1.32
C GLN A 335 -25.35 12.34 0.03
N ILE A 336 -24.32 12.53 0.85
CA ILE A 336 -24.42 13.11 2.20
C ILE A 336 -23.51 14.32 2.30
N ARG A 337 -24.05 15.48 2.68
CA ARG A 337 -23.24 16.64 3.06
C ARG A 337 -22.91 16.54 4.54
N ALA A 338 -21.65 16.78 4.88
CA ALA A 338 -21.17 16.72 6.26
C ALA A 338 -20.08 17.77 6.50
N PRO A 339 -19.88 18.24 7.75
CA PRO A 339 -18.74 19.08 8.11
C PRO A 339 -17.39 18.42 7.78
N VAL A 340 -16.37 19.23 7.47
CA VAL A 340 -15.03 18.76 7.03
C VAL A 340 -14.28 17.89 8.06
N ASN A 341 -14.63 18.04 9.34
CA ASN A 341 -14.07 17.28 10.46
C ASN A 341 -14.81 15.94 10.71
N VAL A 342 -15.84 15.63 9.92
CA VAL A 342 -16.61 14.38 10.00
C VAL A 342 -16.18 13.47 8.86
N GLU A 343 -16.12 12.18 9.16
CA GLU A 343 -15.87 11.11 8.20
C GLU A 343 -16.99 10.08 8.20
N LEU A 344 -17.26 9.53 7.01
CA LEU A 344 -18.34 8.58 6.77
C LEU A 344 -17.80 7.25 6.25
N ILE A 345 -18.42 6.16 6.68
CA ILE A 345 -18.29 4.85 6.06
C ILE A 345 -19.67 4.29 5.76
N GLY A 346 -19.74 3.37 4.79
CA GLY A 346 -20.96 2.70 4.37
C GLY A 346 -20.85 1.19 4.49
N SER A 347 -21.97 0.51 4.74
CA SER A 347 -22.07 -0.92 4.51
C SER A 347 -23.41 -1.28 3.89
N LEU A 348 -23.40 -2.22 2.95
CA LEU A 348 -24.59 -2.89 2.47
C LEU A 348 -24.80 -4.18 3.27
N LYS A 349 -26.03 -4.44 3.72
CA LYS A 349 -26.37 -5.64 4.47
C LYS A 349 -27.50 -6.43 3.81
N LEU A 350 -27.45 -7.75 3.95
CA LEU A 350 -28.55 -8.66 3.67
C LEU A 350 -28.90 -9.38 4.98
N GLY A 351 -30.03 -9.01 5.59
CA GLY A 351 -30.32 -9.39 6.98
C GLY A 351 -29.22 -8.89 7.93
N ASN A 352 -28.68 -9.78 8.76
CA ASN A 352 -27.62 -9.42 9.71
C ASN A 352 -26.20 -9.43 9.10
N GLU A 353 -26.04 -9.91 7.86
CA GLU A 353 -24.72 -10.07 7.24
C GLU A 353 -24.33 -8.85 6.41
N LYS A 354 -23.07 -8.41 6.55
CA LYS A 354 -22.49 -7.35 5.71
C LYS A 354 -21.98 -7.94 4.41
N ILE A 355 -22.37 -7.35 3.28
CA ILE A 355 -21.87 -7.71 1.96
C ILE A 355 -20.44 -7.18 1.79
N LYS A 356 -19.47 -8.10 1.66
CA LYS A 356 -18.07 -7.76 1.35
C LYS A 356 -17.98 -7.08 -0.02
N GLY A 357 -17.28 -5.95 -0.09
CA GLY A 357 -17.20 -5.13 -1.30
C GLY A 357 -18.53 -4.48 -1.72
N GLY A 358 -19.58 -4.56 -0.91
CA GLY A 358 -20.89 -4.00 -1.24
C GLY A 358 -21.01 -2.49 -1.08
N ALA A 359 -19.98 -1.81 -0.58
CA ALA A 359 -19.98 -0.37 -0.36
C ALA A 359 -18.61 0.27 -0.72
N TYR A 360 -18.66 1.46 -1.31
CA TYR A 360 -17.51 2.32 -1.58
C TYR A 360 -17.89 3.76 -1.24
N VAL A 361 -17.07 4.45 -0.44
CA VAL A 361 -17.38 5.80 0.03
C VAL A 361 -16.22 6.72 -0.31
N ARG A 362 -16.53 7.88 -0.90
CA ARG A 362 -15.55 8.89 -1.29
C ARG A 362 -16.02 10.28 -0.90
N PHE A 363 -15.10 11.11 -0.43
CA PHE A 363 -15.36 12.52 -0.15
C PHE A 363 -14.93 13.42 -1.32
N ASP A 364 -15.83 14.25 -1.80
CA ASP A 364 -15.53 15.38 -2.69
C ASP A 364 -15.25 16.62 -1.83
N SER A 365 -13.97 17.01 -1.78
CA SER A 365 -13.51 18.15 -0.99
C SER A 365 -13.98 19.51 -1.53
N GLU A 366 -14.23 19.63 -2.83
CA GLU A 366 -14.66 20.88 -3.46
C GLU A 366 -16.14 21.17 -3.16
N GLN A 367 -16.97 20.12 -3.17
CA GLN A 367 -18.41 20.24 -2.94
C GLN A 367 -18.81 20.05 -1.47
N HIS A 368 -17.86 19.64 -0.62
CA HIS A 368 -18.09 19.17 0.74
C HIS A 368 -19.18 18.09 0.79
N LEU A 369 -19.09 17.12 -0.13
CA LEU A 369 -20.12 16.12 -0.38
C LEU A 369 -19.51 14.72 -0.37
N TRP A 370 -20.12 13.82 0.38
CA TRP A 370 -19.78 12.40 0.37
C TRP A 370 -20.62 11.67 -0.65
N PHE A 371 -19.98 10.86 -1.49
CA PHE A 371 -20.61 9.93 -2.41
C PHE A 371 -20.42 8.51 -1.87
N CYS A 372 -21.52 7.88 -1.48
CA CYS A 372 -21.57 6.53 -0.94
C CYS A 372 -22.23 5.61 -1.97
N TYR A 373 -21.43 4.78 -2.63
CA TYR A 373 -21.83 3.84 -3.65
C TYR A 373 -22.12 2.47 -3.03
N PHE A 374 -23.21 1.82 -3.42
CA PHE A 374 -23.60 0.52 -2.89
C PHE A 374 -23.94 -0.45 -4.02
N ALA A 375 -23.22 -1.58 -4.07
CA ALA A 375 -23.32 -2.59 -5.12
C ALA A 375 -23.86 -3.92 -4.54
N PRO A 376 -25.13 -4.27 -4.81
CA PRO A 376 -25.70 -5.54 -4.38
C PRO A 376 -25.15 -6.71 -5.22
N PRO A 377 -25.00 -7.92 -4.65
CA PRO A 377 -24.51 -9.09 -5.37
C PRO A 377 -25.62 -9.81 -6.17
N SER A 378 -26.89 -9.58 -5.84
CA SER A 378 -28.03 -10.23 -6.48
C SER A 378 -29.29 -9.36 -6.38
N THR A 379 -30.34 -9.74 -7.10
CA THR A 379 -31.71 -9.22 -6.92
C THR A 379 -32.20 -9.50 -5.49
N GLY A 380 -32.89 -8.55 -4.86
CA GLY A 380 -33.38 -8.71 -3.49
C GLY A 380 -33.56 -7.37 -2.75
N PHE A 381 -33.77 -7.48 -1.44
CA PHE A 381 -33.89 -6.33 -0.55
C PHE A 381 -32.68 -6.29 0.40
N TYR A 382 -32.06 -5.12 0.50
CA TYR A 382 -30.86 -4.89 1.28
C TYR A 382 -31.02 -3.66 2.17
N GLU A 383 -30.22 -3.59 3.23
CA GLU A 383 -30.13 -2.40 4.09
C GLU A 383 -28.82 -1.66 3.80
N ILE A 384 -28.93 -0.36 3.50
CA ILE A 384 -27.79 0.54 3.40
C ILE A 384 -27.61 1.20 4.76
N MET A 385 -26.45 0.98 5.38
CA MET A 385 -26.06 1.63 6.63
C MET A 385 -24.97 2.67 6.37
N ILE A 386 -25.19 3.90 6.81
CA ILE A 386 -24.17 4.95 6.84
C ILE A 386 -23.80 5.23 8.30
N TYR A 387 -22.51 5.24 8.55
CA TYR A 387 -21.93 5.50 9.86
C TYR A 387 -21.07 6.75 9.82
N ALA A 388 -20.98 7.46 10.94
CA ALA A 388 -20.29 8.74 11.00
C ALA A 388 -19.49 8.90 12.29
N LYS A 389 -18.33 9.53 12.21
CA LYS A 389 -17.58 10.00 13.39
C LYS A 389 -16.75 11.25 13.08
N GLU A 390 -16.23 11.88 14.13
CA GLU A 390 -15.21 12.93 13.99
C GLU A 390 -13.84 12.33 13.69
N LYS A 391 -13.11 12.92 12.73
CA LYS A 391 -11.79 12.46 12.28
C LYS A 391 -10.74 12.40 13.39
N SER A 392 -10.84 13.28 14.39
CA SER A 392 -9.94 13.30 15.55
C SER A 392 -10.17 12.15 16.53
N ASN A 393 -11.26 11.39 16.40
CA ASN A 393 -11.64 10.37 17.36
C ASN A 393 -11.18 8.97 16.93
N SER A 394 -10.24 8.41 17.69
CA SER A 394 -9.87 6.99 17.58
C SER A 394 -10.98 6.13 18.19
N GLY A 395 -11.72 5.39 17.36
CA GLY A 395 -12.82 4.57 17.86
C GLY A 395 -13.77 4.08 16.77
N PHE A 396 -14.84 3.42 17.23
CA PHE A 396 -15.92 2.85 16.43
C PHE A 396 -16.74 3.93 15.71
N TYR A 397 -17.28 3.57 14.54
CA TYR A 397 -18.18 4.39 13.75
C TYR A 397 -19.64 4.08 14.11
N PRO A 398 -20.31 4.92 14.92
CA PRO A 398 -21.72 4.70 15.24
C PRO A 398 -22.63 4.92 14.02
N SER A 399 -23.72 4.14 13.95
CA SER A 399 -24.73 4.26 12.89
C SER A 399 -25.36 5.65 12.91
N ALA A 400 -25.56 6.23 11.74
CA ALA A 400 -26.17 7.55 11.60
C ALA A 400 -27.44 7.50 10.74
N ILE A 401 -27.44 6.77 9.63
CA ILE A 401 -28.55 6.73 8.67
C ILE A 401 -28.72 5.30 8.15
N GLN A 402 -29.97 4.88 7.96
CA GLN A 402 -30.34 3.66 7.25
C GLN A 402 -31.30 3.99 6.11
N PHE A 403 -31.02 3.39 4.95
CA PHE A 403 -31.92 3.31 3.80
C PHE A 403 -32.22 1.84 3.48
N ASN A 404 -33.30 1.62 2.76
CA ASN A 404 -33.68 0.31 2.24
C ASN A 404 -33.45 0.31 0.73
N LEU A 405 -32.66 -0.65 0.26
CA LEU A 405 -32.35 -0.83 -1.15
C LEU A 405 -33.17 -2.00 -1.71
N GLU A 406 -34.07 -1.69 -2.62
CA GLU A 406 -34.80 -2.68 -3.43
C GLU A 406 -34.09 -2.84 -4.77
N VAL A 407 -33.66 -4.07 -5.08
CA VAL A 407 -32.92 -4.40 -6.29
C VAL A 407 -33.81 -5.25 -7.18
N ILE A 408 -34.09 -4.74 -8.38
CA ILE A 408 -34.98 -5.38 -9.35
C ILE A 408 -34.15 -5.82 -10.57
N ASN A 409 -34.13 -7.13 -10.85
CA ASN A 409 -33.44 -7.75 -11.97
C ASN A 409 -31.98 -7.30 -12.19
N LEU A 410 -31.09 -7.64 -11.26
CA LEU A 410 -29.67 -7.36 -11.38
C LEU A 410 -29.02 -8.30 -12.42
N THR A 411 -28.46 -7.73 -13.50
CA THR A 411 -27.84 -8.50 -14.59
C THR A 411 -26.31 -8.57 -14.50
N ASN A 412 -25.66 -7.51 -14.03
CA ASN A 412 -24.20 -7.40 -13.96
C ASN A 412 -23.77 -6.96 -12.55
N PRO A 413 -23.69 -7.88 -11.58
CA PRO A 413 -23.22 -7.55 -10.24
C PRO A 413 -21.76 -7.10 -10.28
N ILE A 414 -21.44 -6.06 -9.52
CA ILE A 414 -20.08 -5.60 -9.30
C ILE A 414 -19.76 -5.65 -7.81
N SER A 415 -18.49 -5.46 -7.46
CA SER A 415 -18.08 -5.26 -6.07
C SER A 415 -16.91 -4.30 -6.01
N PHE A 416 -16.77 -3.57 -4.92
CA PHE A 416 -15.71 -2.59 -4.75
C PHE A 416 -14.53 -3.19 -3.96
N PRO A 417 -13.28 -2.95 -4.37
CA PRO A 417 -12.14 -3.28 -3.54
C PRO A 417 -12.22 -2.54 -2.21
N LYS A 418 -11.63 -3.13 -1.17
CA LYS A 418 -11.59 -2.49 0.13
C LYS A 418 -10.50 -1.43 0.10
N ILE A 419 -10.88 -0.16 0.02
CA ILE A 419 -9.95 0.97 0.12
C ILE A 419 -9.88 1.51 1.56
N SER A 420 -8.76 2.13 1.89
CA SER A 420 -8.61 2.90 3.13
C SER A 420 -8.67 4.41 2.85
N GLU A 421 -8.76 5.24 3.89
CA GLU A 421 -8.63 6.70 3.79
C GLU A 421 -7.31 7.11 3.11
N LYS A 422 -6.24 6.33 3.32
CA LYS A 422 -4.93 6.59 2.72
C LYS A 422 -4.97 6.53 1.19
N PHE A 423 -5.89 5.76 0.61
CA PHE A 423 -6.08 5.69 -0.84
C PHE A 423 -6.39 7.07 -1.43
N ASP A 424 -7.35 7.78 -0.84
CA ASP A 424 -7.77 9.11 -1.28
C ASP A 424 -6.74 10.18 -0.92
N GLU A 425 -6.11 10.09 0.27
CA GLU A 425 -5.04 11.03 0.69
C GLU A 425 -3.85 11.03 -0.28
N LEU A 426 -3.46 9.85 -0.77
CA LEU A 426 -2.39 9.68 -1.74
C LEU A 426 -2.85 9.90 -3.19
N LYS A 427 -4.13 10.26 -3.40
CA LYS A 427 -4.74 10.50 -4.71
C LYS A 427 -4.54 9.34 -5.69
N LEU A 428 -4.68 8.11 -5.18
CA LEU A 428 -4.59 6.91 -6.00
C LEU A 428 -5.86 6.73 -6.83
N ALA A 429 -5.75 6.06 -7.97
CA ALA A 429 -6.92 5.63 -8.73
C ALA A 429 -6.70 4.22 -9.27
N VAL A 430 -7.74 3.37 -9.21
CA VAL A 430 -7.70 2.03 -9.79
C VAL A 430 -7.95 2.13 -11.29
N ILE A 431 -6.97 1.74 -12.10
CA ILE A 431 -7.11 1.62 -13.54
C ILE A 431 -7.72 0.25 -13.87
N GLN A 432 -7.21 -0.81 -13.26
CA GLN A 432 -7.70 -2.18 -13.43
C GLN A 432 -7.36 -3.03 -12.20
N PRO A 433 -8.26 -3.86 -11.69
CA PRO A 433 -9.68 -3.99 -12.03
C PRO A 433 -10.53 -2.99 -11.23
N THR A 434 -11.37 -2.21 -11.91
CA THR A 434 -12.10 -1.07 -11.33
C THR A 434 -13.28 -1.49 -10.44
N TYR A 435 -13.90 -2.65 -10.69
CA TYR A 435 -15.19 -3.05 -10.11
C TYR A 435 -15.20 -4.49 -9.60
N GLN A 436 -14.11 -4.92 -8.97
CA GLN A 436 -14.01 -6.25 -8.37
C GLN A 436 -13.38 -6.16 -6.98
N HIS A 437 -14.08 -6.69 -5.97
CA HIS A 437 -13.52 -6.94 -4.64
C HIS A 437 -12.70 -8.23 -4.61
N THR A 438 -13.23 -9.27 -5.25
CA THR A 438 -12.58 -10.58 -5.37
C THR A 438 -12.23 -10.83 -6.83
N LEU A 439 -10.95 -11.03 -7.10
CA LEU A 439 -10.42 -11.41 -8.40
C LEU A 439 -10.49 -12.92 -8.54
N LYS A 440 -10.79 -13.41 -9.74
CA LYS A 440 -10.75 -14.84 -10.05
C LYS A 440 -9.55 -15.14 -10.93
N LEU A 441 -8.74 -16.10 -10.51
CA LEU A 441 -7.65 -16.65 -11.31
C LEU A 441 -8.08 -18.05 -11.76
N GLU A 442 -8.36 -18.18 -13.05
CA GLU A 442 -8.95 -19.37 -13.68
C GLU A 442 -8.30 -19.62 -15.05
N ASN A 443 -8.67 -20.72 -15.71
CA ASN A 443 -8.21 -21.08 -17.07
C ASN A 443 -6.69 -21.20 -17.20
N GLY A 444 -6.00 -21.69 -16.17
CA GLY A 444 -4.55 -21.88 -16.16
C GLY A 444 -3.73 -20.60 -16.03
N ALA A 445 -4.37 -19.46 -15.70
CA ALA A 445 -3.65 -18.24 -15.38
C ALA A 445 -2.78 -18.41 -14.14
N THR A 446 -1.51 -17.99 -14.22
CA THR A 446 -0.53 -18.17 -13.12
C THR A 446 -0.41 -16.96 -12.20
N HIS A 447 -0.91 -15.81 -12.65
CA HIS A 447 -0.87 -14.56 -11.89
C HIS A 447 -1.99 -13.60 -12.32
N THR A 448 -2.34 -12.67 -11.43
CA THR A 448 -3.24 -11.56 -11.74
C THR A 448 -2.49 -10.23 -11.74
N LYS A 449 -3.09 -9.20 -12.34
CA LYS A 449 -2.49 -7.87 -12.51
C LYS A 449 -3.46 -6.79 -12.02
N ILE A 450 -2.93 -5.90 -11.19
CA ILE A 450 -3.60 -4.67 -10.72
C ILE A 450 -2.81 -3.47 -11.25
N LEU A 451 -3.52 -2.50 -11.81
CA LEU A 451 -2.99 -1.24 -12.30
C LEU A 451 -3.52 -0.09 -11.45
N LEU A 452 -2.63 0.69 -10.84
CA LEU A 452 -2.97 1.86 -10.04
C LEU A 452 -2.29 3.11 -10.62
N PHE A 453 -3.02 4.20 -10.75
CA PHE A 453 -2.43 5.51 -11.00
C PHE A 453 -1.92 6.14 -9.71
N SER A 454 -0.80 6.85 -9.75
CA SER A 454 -0.32 7.68 -8.64
C SER A 454 0.48 8.90 -9.09
N LEU A 455 0.65 9.88 -8.18
CA LEU A 455 1.66 10.93 -8.35
C LEU A 455 3.09 10.34 -8.24
N LEU A 456 4.10 11.07 -8.77
CA LEU A 456 5.49 10.60 -8.84
C LEU A 456 6.15 10.44 -7.46
N ASP A 457 5.65 11.14 -6.45
CA ASP A 457 6.14 11.12 -5.08
C ASP A 457 5.49 10.04 -4.22
N ILE A 458 4.68 9.14 -4.79
CA ILE A 458 4.03 8.07 -4.04
C ILE A 458 4.85 6.79 -4.17
N LEU A 459 5.06 6.10 -3.04
CA LEU A 459 5.69 4.79 -2.99
C LEU A 459 4.65 3.76 -2.60
N LEU A 460 4.55 2.67 -3.37
CA LEU A 460 3.72 1.51 -3.03
C LEU A 460 4.60 0.30 -2.69
N ILE A 461 4.09 -0.53 -1.79
CA ILE A 461 4.51 -1.93 -1.57
C ILE A 461 3.28 -2.82 -1.63
N ALA A 462 3.46 -4.11 -1.86
CA ALA A 462 2.35 -5.05 -1.86
C ALA A 462 2.68 -6.31 -1.07
N ASN A 463 1.65 -7.10 -0.80
CA ASN A 463 1.75 -8.40 -0.16
C ASN A 463 0.64 -9.31 -0.72
N LEU A 464 0.94 -10.60 -0.80
CA LEU A 464 -0.01 -11.66 -1.09
C LEU A 464 0.01 -12.65 0.07
N THR A 465 -1.14 -12.91 0.70
CA THR A 465 -1.27 -13.88 1.79
C THR A 465 -2.21 -15.02 1.43
N ASN A 466 -1.98 -16.20 1.99
CA ASN A 466 -2.87 -17.35 1.85
C ASN A 466 -4.10 -17.23 2.77
N SER A 467 -5.01 -18.21 2.73
CA SER A 467 -6.24 -18.20 3.53
C SER A 467 -6.02 -18.22 5.05
N VAL A 468 -4.82 -18.55 5.52
CA VAL A 468 -4.43 -18.56 6.95
C VAL A 468 -3.73 -17.25 7.34
N GLY A 469 -3.47 -16.36 6.36
CA GLY A 469 -2.81 -15.07 6.57
C GLY A 469 -1.28 -15.13 6.49
N GLU A 470 -0.70 -16.24 6.05
CA GLU A 470 0.74 -16.37 5.85
C GLU A 470 1.16 -15.74 4.52
N GLU A 471 2.30 -15.05 4.51
CA GLU A 471 2.86 -14.43 3.31
C GLU A 471 3.29 -15.49 2.28
N VAL A 472 2.90 -15.25 1.04
CA VAL A 472 3.30 -16.05 -0.11
C VAL A 472 4.67 -15.56 -0.61
N VAL A 473 5.72 -16.30 -0.29
CA VAL A 473 7.10 -15.97 -0.70
C VAL A 473 7.21 -15.88 -2.22
N GLY A 474 7.68 -14.74 -2.72
CA GLY A 474 7.74 -14.46 -4.17
C GLY A 474 6.35 -14.34 -4.82
N GLY A 475 5.29 -14.14 -4.02
CA GLY A 475 3.91 -14.09 -4.51
C GLY A 475 3.51 -12.78 -5.17
N HIS A 476 4.40 -11.78 -5.23
CA HIS A 476 4.09 -10.50 -5.85
C HIS A 476 5.32 -9.83 -6.49
N GLU A 477 5.06 -8.97 -7.48
CA GLU A 477 6.03 -8.05 -8.08
C GLU A 477 5.31 -6.74 -8.38
N ILE A 478 5.86 -5.60 -7.99
CA ILE A 478 5.25 -4.29 -8.29
C ILE A 478 6.24 -3.40 -9.02
N PHE A 479 5.81 -2.66 -10.03
CA PHE A 479 6.68 -1.79 -10.82
C PHE A 479 5.96 -0.46 -11.09
N PHE A 480 6.69 0.65 -11.06
CA PHE A 480 6.16 1.98 -11.40
C PHE A 480 6.65 2.47 -12.76
N ASP A 481 5.75 2.59 -13.72
CA ASP A 481 5.95 3.26 -14.99
C ASP A 481 5.88 4.79 -14.78
N LYS A 482 7.05 5.43 -14.71
CA LYS A 482 7.17 6.88 -14.46
C LYS A 482 6.60 7.73 -15.59
N GLU A 483 6.62 7.25 -16.83
CA GLU A 483 6.11 8.01 -17.97
C GLU A 483 4.58 8.00 -17.97
N LYS A 484 3.97 6.87 -17.62
CA LYS A 484 2.50 6.73 -17.57
C LYS A 484 1.89 7.09 -16.22
N HIS A 485 2.70 7.24 -15.17
CA HIS A 485 2.26 7.37 -13.79
C HIS A 485 1.44 6.16 -13.29
N ILE A 486 1.83 4.96 -13.71
CA ILE A 486 1.10 3.71 -13.44
C ILE A 486 1.96 2.74 -12.65
N TRP A 487 1.46 2.31 -11.50
CA TRP A 487 1.91 1.10 -10.82
C TRP A 487 1.28 -0.13 -11.47
N GLN A 488 2.11 -1.07 -11.85
CA GLN A 488 1.71 -2.42 -12.25
C GLN A 488 2.09 -3.38 -11.13
N CYS A 489 1.10 -3.98 -10.50
CA CYS A 489 1.23 -4.93 -9.41
C CYS A 489 0.78 -6.32 -9.88
N LEU A 490 1.72 -7.26 -9.96
CA LEU A 490 1.50 -8.65 -10.31
C LEU A 490 1.44 -9.50 -9.04
N PHE A 491 0.54 -10.48 -9.02
CA PHE A 491 0.35 -11.37 -7.87
C PHE A 491 0.23 -12.82 -8.35
N ALA A 492 1.13 -13.69 -7.87
CA ALA A 492 1.24 -15.10 -8.24
C ALA A 492 1.02 -15.99 -7.01
N PRO A 493 -0.18 -16.58 -6.85
CA PRO A 493 -0.46 -17.54 -5.79
C PRO A 493 0.35 -18.84 -5.99
N GLN A 494 0.57 -19.59 -4.90
CA GLN A 494 1.29 -20.88 -4.95
C GLN A 494 0.36 -22.09 -4.79
N THR A 495 -0.88 -21.86 -4.38
CA THR A 495 -1.88 -22.90 -4.11
C THR A 495 -3.24 -22.49 -4.66
N ASN A 496 -4.13 -23.46 -4.87
CA ASN A 496 -5.55 -23.19 -5.11
C ASN A 496 -6.24 -22.65 -3.84
N GLY A 497 -7.38 -21.99 -4.02
CA GLY A 497 -8.19 -21.44 -2.93
C GLY A 497 -8.02 -19.93 -2.75
N PHE A 498 -8.47 -19.44 -1.60
CA PHE A 498 -8.56 -18.00 -1.33
C PHE A 498 -7.23 -17.42 -0.83
N HIS A 499 -6.88 -16.26 -1.38
CA HIS A 499 -5.74 -15.44 -1.02
C HIS A 499 -6.19 -13.99 -0.82
N GLU A 500 -5.42 -13.21 -0.09
CA GLU A 500 -5.65 -11.76 0.07
C GLU A 500 -4.48 -10.97 -0.51
N ILE A 501 -4.80 -10.03 -1.39
CA ILE A 501 -3.88 -9.06 -1.94
C ILE A 501 -4.00 -7.78 -1.12
N SER A 502 -2.90 -7.31 -0.54
CA SER A 502 -2.85 -6.03 0.16
C SER A 502 -1.78 -5.13 -0.44
N ILE A 503 -2.17 -3.92 -0.83
CA ILE A 503 -1.27 -2.87 -1.32
C ILE A 503 -1.22 -1.78 -0.27
N TYR A 504 -0.01 -1.29 0.02
CA TYR A 504 0.28 -0.27 1.02
C TYR A 504 1.00 0.90 0.36
N GLY A 505 0.78 2.11 0.86
CA GLY A 505 1.34 3.33 0.28
C GLY A 505 1.81 4.35 1.30
N LYS A 506 2.74 5.21 0.88
CA LYS A 506 3.15 6.45 1.58
C LYS A 506 3.75 7.46 0.60
N LYS A 507 3.98 8.70 1.05
CA LYS A 507 4.75 9.68 0.24
C LYS A 507 6.24 9.46 0.39
N GLN A 508 6.98 9.78 -0.66
CA GLN A 508 8.43 9.71 -0.71
C GLN A 508 9.00 10.76 0.25
N GLY A 509 9.87 10.32 1.17
CA GLY A 509 10.44 11.16 2.23
C GLY A 509 9.73 11.02 3.58
N ASP A 510 8.54 10.43 3.64
CA ASP A 510 7.88 10.15 4.91
C ASP A 510 8.66 9.09 5.70
N ILE A 511 8.99 9.43 6.95
CA ILE A 511 9.70 8.55 7.91
C ILE A 511 8.78 7.45 8.45
N GLY A 512 7.46 7.56 8.22
CA GLY A 512 6.45 6.59 8.67
C GLY A 512 6.45 5.25 7.92
N ALA A 513 5.79 4.27 8.54
CA ALA A 513 5.50 2.97 7.93
C ALA A 513 4.51 3.11 6.76
N TYR A 514 4.54 2.13 5.85
CA TYR A 514 3.53 2.04 4.81
C TYR A 514 2.16 1.76 5.43
N SER A 515 1.12 2.44 4.95
CA SER A 515 -0.26 2.24 5.41
C SER A 515 -1.04 1.49 4.33
N SER A 516 -1.93 0.58 4.72
CA SER A 516 -2.79 -0.13 3.76
C SER A 516 -3.58 0.91 2.95
N VAL A 517 -3.61 0.77 1.63
CA VAL A 517 -4.34 1.66 0.71
C VAL A 517 -5.50 0.92 0.04
N ILE A 518 -5.27 -0.30 -0.45
CA ILE A 518 -6.29 -1.09 -1.14
C ILE A 518 -6.05 -2.58 -0.93
N THR A 519 -7.14 -3.32 -0.75
CA THR A 519 -7.13 -4.78 -0.55
C THR A 519 -8.15 -5.45 -1.47
N TYR A 520 -7.75 -6.59 -2.04
CA TYR A 520 -8.58 -7.45 -2.88
C TYR A 520 -8.56 -8.88 -2.33
N GLY A 521 -9.66 -9.61 -2.48
CA GLY A 521 -9.64 -11.07 -2.45
C GLY A 521 -9.12 -11.63 -3.77
N LEU A 522 -8.46 -12.77 -3.75
CA LEU A 522 -8.05 -13.52 -4.93
C LEU A 522 -8.47 -14.98 -4.75
N GLU A 523 -9.41 -15.43 -5.56
CA GLU A 523 -9.87 -16.81 -5.59
C GLU A 523 -9.22 -17.55 -6.76
N VAL A 524 -8.52 -18.64 -6.45
CA VAL A 524 -7.65 -19.36 -7.40
C VAL A 524 -8.23 -20.74 -7.69
N PHE A 525 -8.43 -21.01 -8.97
CA PHE A 525 -8.92 -22.28 -9.52
C PHE A 525 -7.89 -22.87 -10.48
N ASP A 526 -7.71 -24.19 -10.44
CA ASP A 526 -6.94 -24.95 -11.42
C ASP A 526 -5.49 -24.46 -11.66
N LEU A 527 -4.78 -24.05 -10.59
CA LEU A 527 -3.37 -23.68 -10.66
C LEU A 527 -2.50 -24.92 -10.91
N THR A 528 -1.94 -25.04 -12.11
CA THR A 528 -1.14 -26.19 -12.54
C THR A 528 0.37 -25.99 -12.37
N GLU A 529 0.87 -24.80 -12.73
CA GLU A 529 2.30 -24.46 -12.64
C GLU A 529 2.49 -23.11 -11.93
N PRO A 530 2.69 -23.11 -10.60
CA PRO A 530 2.89 -21.88 -9.85
C PRO A 530 4.21 -21.21 -10.25
N ILE A 531 4.16 -19.90 -10.41
CA ILE A 531 5.33 -19.05 -10.69
C ILE A 531 5.65 -18.20 -9.46
N SER A 532 6.86 -17.65 -9.36
CA SER A 532 7.23 -16.75 -8.25
C SER A 532 8.13 -15.62 -8.72
N PHE A 533 8.14 -14.47 -8.06
CA PHE A 533 8.94 -13.33 -8.49
C PHE A 533 10.17 -13.13 -7.59
N PRO A 534 11.33 -12.72 -8.15
CA PRO A 534 12.45 -12.30 -7.32
C PRO A 534 12.08 -11.10 -6.45
N GLU A 535 12.71 -11.00 -5.29
CA GLU A 535 12.65 -9.78 -4.50
C GLU A 535 13.33 -8.65 -5.28
N THR A 536 12.61 -7.56 -5.49
CA THR A 536 13.06 -6.43 -6.31
C THR A 536 12.97 -5.14 -5.50
N PHE A 537 13.95 -4.27 -5.68
CA PHE A 537 14.13 -3.05 -4.91
C PHE A 537 14.08 -1.82 -5.81
N LYS A 538 13.94 -0.63 -5.22
CA LYS A 538 13.87 0.66 -5.97
C LYS A 538 14.86 0.79 -7.14
N PRO A 539 16.16 0.42 -7.03
CA PRO A 539 17.10 0.49 -8.15
C PRO A 539 16.75 -0.39 -9.36
N TYR A 540 16.05 -1.51 -9.17
CA TYR A 540 15.60 -2.36 -10.27
C TYR A 540 14.72 -1.58 -11.25
N TYR A 541 13.73 -0.86 -10.73
CA TYR A 541 12.83 -0.05 -11.54
C TYR A 541 13.48 1.27 -11.99
N ASP A 542 14.16 1.97 -11.07
CA ASP A 542 14.75 3.30 -11.35
C ASP A 542 15.82 3.26 -12.45
N LEU A 543 16.47 2.10 -12.63
CA LEU A 543 17.54 1.89 -13.61
C LEU A 543 17.11 1.02 -14.79
N GLY A 544 15.83 0.63 -14.89
CA GLY A 544 15.29 -0.12 -16.02
C GLY A 544 15.90 -1.51 -16.18
N LEU A 545 16.07 -2.24 -15.07
CA LEU A 545 16.57 -3.61 -15.09
C LEU A 545 15.44 -4.61 -15.39
N GLU A 546 15.74 -5.65 -16.16
CA GLU A 546 14.83 -6.79 -16.40
C GLU A 546 15.58 -8.11 -16.19
N VAL A 547 15.00 -9.03 -15.40
CA VAL A 547 15.47 -10.41 -15.33
C VAL A 547 15.00 -11.18 -16.57
N VAL A 548 15.92 -11.43 -17.49
CA VAL A 548 15.65 -12.17 -18.73
C VAL A 548 15.57 -13.67 -18.47
N GLN A 549 16.43 -14.18 -17.58
CA GLN A 549 16.44 -15.59 -17.19
C GLN A 549 17.05 -15.76 -15.79
N PRO A 550 16.48 -16.61 -14.91
CA PRO A 550 15.19 -17.28 -15.06
C PRO A 550 14.02 -16.30 -14.90
N LYS A 551 13.02 -16.37 -15.78
CA LYS A 551 11.77 -15.62 -15.61
C LYS A 551 10.91 -16.30 -14.55
N PHE A 552 10.24 -15.49 -13.74
CA PHE A 552 9.26 -15.95 -12.76
C PHE A 552 9.75 -17.06 -11.82
N GLN A 553 10.95 -16.87 -11.27
CA GLN A 553 11.43 -17.69 -10.16
C GLN A 553 12.02 -16.83 -9.04
N HIS A 554 11.54 -17.03 -7.81
CA HIS A 554 12.14 -16.48 -6.59
C HIS A 554 13.25 -17.38 -6.04
N THR A 555 12.95 -18.68 -5.94
CA THR A 555 13.86 -19.70 -5.42
C THR A 555 14.47 -20.49 -6.56
N LEU A 556 15.77 -20.36 -6.72
CA LEU A 556 16.56 -21.05 -7.72
C LEU A 556 17.09 -22.36 -7.14
N ARG A 557 17.19 -23.39 -7.98
CA ARG A 557 17.78 -24.69 -7.64
C ARG A 557 18.83 -25.06 -8.66
N LEU A 558 19.91 -25.67 -8.18
CA LEU A 558 20.96 -26.20 -9.04
C LEU A 558 20.40 -27.42 -9.79
N LYS A 559 20.61 -27.47 -11.11
CA LYS A 559 20.23 -28.64 -11.91
C LYS A 559 21.25 -29.75 -11.71
N ASP A 560 20.82 -31.01 -11.83
CA ASP A 560 21.71 -32.16 -11.75
C ASP A 560 22.88 -32.00 -12.73
N ASN A 561 24.10 -32.30 -12.27
CA ASN A 561 25.36 -32.18 -13.03
C ASN A 561 25.79 -30.75 -13.43
N THR A 562 25.22 -29.69 -12.83
CA THR A 562 25.71 -28.31 -13.00
C THR A 562 26.50 -27.83 -11.79
N SER A 563 27.55 -27.03 -12.01
CA SER A 563 28.38 -26.47 -10.93
C SER A 563 27.97 -25.07 -10.48
N HIS A 564 27.11 -24.42 -11.24
CA HIS A 564 26.66 -23.05 -11.04
C HIS A 564 25.30 -22.83 -11.71
N ILE A 565 24.63 -21.76 -11.31
CA ILE A 565 23.46 -21.23 -12.02
C ILE A 565 23.81 -19.93 -12.75
N GLN A 566 23.00 -19.58 -13.74
CA GLN A 566 23.14 -18.34 -14.49
C GLN A 566 21.87 -17.50 -14.38
N ILE A 567 22.05 -16.21 -14.11
CA ILE A 567 21.03 -15.18 -14.20
C ILE A 567 21.43 -14.21 -15.31
N LEU A 568 20.50 -13.99 -16.24
CA LEU A 568 20.62 -13.02 -17.34
C LEU A 568 19.81 -11.78 -17.01
N ILE A 569 20.46 -10.62 -17.05
CA ILE A 569 19.82 -9.33 -16.78
C ILE A 569 20.01 -8.40 -17.97
N GLN A 570 18.92 -7.82 -18.44
CA GLN A 570 18.95 -6.70 -19.37
C GLN A 570 19.00 -5.39 -18.59
N ALA A 571 19.87 -4.49 -19.01
CA ALA A 571 20.07 -3.19 -18.39
C ALA A 571 20.51 -2.16 -19.43
N PRO A 572 20.19 -0.86 -19.26
CA PRO A 572 20.77 0.20 -20.07
C PRO A 572 22.31 0.21 -19.99
N LEU A 573 22.98 0.65 -21.08
CA LEU A 573 24.44 0.57 -21.22
C LEU A 573 25.22 1.40 -20.18
N GLU A 574 24.59 2.42 -19.63
CA GLU A 574 25.12 3.29 -18.57
C GLU A 574 25.05 2.66 -17.17
N ILE A 575 24.47 1.47 -17.02
CA ILE A 575 24.36 0.76 -15.75
C ILE A 575 25.52 -0.22 -15.59
N ASP A 576 26.02 -0.33 -14.36
CA ASP A 576 27.01 -1.30 -13.91
C ASP A 576 26.38 -2.22 -12.86
N LEU A 577 26.66 -3.52 -12.94
CA LEU A 577 26.13 -4.54 -12.02
C LEU A 577 27.27 -5.26 -11.30
N ILE A 578 27.06 -5.48 -10.00
CA ILE A 578 27.84 -6.41 -9.19
C ILE A 578 26.89 -7.37 -8.47
N ALA A 579 27.43 -8.45 -7.92
CA ALA A 579 26.65 -9.37 -7.10
C ALA A 579 27.46 -9.90 -5.93
N ASP A 580 26.77 -10.53 -4.99
CA ASP A 580 27.37 -11.49 -4.08
C ASP A 580 26.46 -12.70 -3.87
N LEU A 581 27.09 -13.78 -3.41
CA LEU A 581 26.43 -14.99 -2.94
C LEU A 581 26.71 -15.09 -1.45
N THR A 582 25.68 -15.26 -0.62
CA THR A 582 25.82 -15.46 0.82
C THR A 582 25.22 -16.80 1.26
N ASN A 583 25.83 -17.45 2.25
CA ASN A 583 25.25 -18.66 2.85
C ASN A 583 24.11 -18.33 3.82
N CYS A 584 23.61 -19.34 4.55
CA CYS A 584 22.49 -19.19 5.49
C CYS A 584 22.82 -18.28 6.69
N GLU A 585 24.10 -18.15 7.05
CA GLU A 585 24.60 -17.27 8.11
C GLU A 585 24.80 -15.82 7.64
N GLY A 586 24.62 -15.56 6.34
CA GLY A 586 24.82 -14.25 5.73
C GLY A 586 26.29 -13.96 5.39
N GLU A 587 27.17 -14.95 5.50
CA GLU A 587 28.57 -14.82 5.15
C GLU A 587 28.78 -14.91 3.64
N LYS A 588 29.70 -14.09 3.10
CA LYS A 588 29.98 -14.08 1.66
C LYS A 588 30.70 -15.34 1.23
N VAL A 589 30.12 -16.05 0.27
CA VAL A 589 30.75 -17.21 -0.37
C VAL A 589 31.88 -16.74 -1.27
N SER A 590 33.10 -16.93 -0.77
CA SER A 590 34.34 -16.53 -1.41
C SER A 590 34.51 -17.24 -2.77
N GLY A 591 34.58 -16.48 -3.86
CA GLY A 591 34.66 -17.04 -5.22
C GLY A 591 33.35 -17.66 -5.73
N GLY A 592 32.24 -17.48 -5.01
CA GLY A 592 30.95 -18.07 -5.37
C GLY A 592 30.18 -17.35 -6.49
N TYR A 593 30.75 -16.32 -7.12
CA TYR A 593 30.04 -15.59 -8.17
C TYR A 593 30.97 -14.97 -9.22
N LYS A 594 30.43 -14.73 -10.42
CA LYS A 594 31.08 -14.00 -11.52
C LYS A 594 30.04 -13.18 -12.27
N VAL A 595 30.26 -11.87 -12.40
CA VAL A 595 29.34 -10.93 -13.08
C VAL A 595 30.07 -10.21 -14.19
N TYR A 596 29.47 -10.18 -15.39
CA TYR A 596 30.04 -9.49 -16.54
C TYR A 596 29.00 -9.12 -17.59
N PHE A 597 29.30 -8.09 -18.38
CA PHE A 597 28.48 -7.69 -19.53
C PHE A 597 28.94 -8.44 -20.78
N ASP A 598 28.06 -9.24 -21.38
CA ASP A 598 28.29 -9.93 -22.64
C ASP A 598 27.94 -9.00 -23.81
N LYS A 599 28.98 -8.44 -24.46
CA LYS A 599 28.82 -7.51 -25.59
C LYS A 599 28.08 -8.11 -26.79
N ARG A 600 28.08 -9.44 -26.97
CA ARG A 600 27.44 -10.10 -28.12
C ARG A 600 25.93 -10.18 -27.97
N SER A 601 25.46 -10.51 -26.77
CA SER A 601 24.02 -10.57 -26.46
C SER A 601 23.45 -9.27 -25.91
N SER A 602 24.30 -8.30 -25.55
CA SER A 602 23.93 -7.08 -24.83
C SER A 602 23.21 -7.38 -23.49
N LEU A 603 23.63 -8.44 -22.80
CA LEU A 603 23.08 -8.88 -21.52
C LEU A 603 24.17 -8.99 -20.46
N TRP A 604 23.80 -8.69 -19.22
CA TRP A 604 24.60 -9.04 -18.05
C TRP A 604 24.45 -10.52 -17.74
N ARG A 605 25.58 -11.20 -17.56
CA ARG A 605 25.66 -12.59 -17.12
C ARG A 605 26.16 -12.64 -15.69
N CYS A 606 25.30 -13.10 -14.79
CA CYS A 606 25.61 -13.31 -13.38
C CYS A 606 25.63 -14.82 -13.10
N LEU A 607 26.80 -15.38 -12.87
CA LEU A 607 27.02 -16.80 -12.57
C LEU A 607 27.21 -16.95 -11.06
N PHE A 608 26.56 -17.95 -10.47
CA PHE A 608 26.63 -18.22 -9.02
C PHE A 608 26.94 -19.69 -8.78
N ALA A 609 28.09 -19.96 -8.14
CA ALA A 609 28.62 -21.28 -7.88
C ALA A 609 28.70 -21.54 -6.36
N PRO A 610 27.79 -22.37 -5.81
CA PRO A 610 27.80 -22.67 -4.38
C PRO A 610 28.98 -23.59 -4.05
N GLN A 611 29.56 -23.40 -2.86
CA GLN A 611 30.67 -24.24 -2.37
C GLN A 611 30.17 -25.32 -1.39
N GLU A 612 28.99 -25.13 -0.81
CA GLU A 612 28.37 -26.00 0.18
C GLU A 612 26.89 -26.20 -0.11
N SER A 613 26.31 -27.26 0.46
CA SER A 613 24.87 -27.51 0.41
C SER A 613 24.16 -26.59 1.40
N GLY A 614 22.93 -26.20 1.10
CA GLY A 614 22.10 -25.39 1.98
C GLY A 614 21.45 -24.21 1.26
N LEU A 615 20.73 -23.39 2.03
CA LEU A 615 20.05 -22.21 1.53
C LEU A 615 21.03 -21.04 1.44
N HIS A 616 21.18 -20.51 0.24
CA HIS A 616 21.98 -19.34 -0.06
C HIS A 616 21.09 -18.18 -0.50
N LYS A 617 21.64 -16.96 -0.47
CA LYS A 617 21.01 -15.76 -1.03
C LYS A 617 21.90 -15.17 -2.11
N ILE A 618 21.29 -14.84 -3.24
CA ILE A 618 21.93 -14.13 -4.34
C ILE A 618 21.46 -12.68 -4.27
N ASN A 619 22.39 -11.74 -4.12
CA ASN A 619 22.08 -10.31 -4.15
C ASN A 619 22.77 -9.67 -5.35
N ILE A 620 22.00 -8.95 -6.16
CA ILE A 620 22.50 -8.21 -7.31
C ILE A 620 22.29 -6.73 -7.05
N TYR A 621 23.36 -5.98 -7.23
CA TYR A 621 23.42 -4.54 -6.96
C TYR A 621 23.70 -3.79 -8.25
N ALA A 622 23.12 -2.59 -8.35
CA ALA A 622 23.18 -1.78 -9.55
C ALA A 622 23.60 -0.34 -9.25
N LYS A 623 24.24 0.30 -10.22
CA LYS A 623 24.69 1.69 -10.15
C LYS A 623 24.77 2.31 -11.55
N LYS A 624 24.50 3.61 -11.68
CA LYS A 624 24.87 4.38 -12.88
C LYS A 624 26.38 4.62 -12.94
N LYS A 625 27.01 4.36 -14.08
CA LYS A 625 28.46 4.56 -14.31
C LYS A 625 28.93 5.99 -14.04
N SER A 626 28.07 6.99 -14.27
CA SER A 626 28.37 8.41 -14.03
C SER A 626 28.43 8.84 -12.56
N MET A 627 27.87 8.05 -11.63
CA MET A 627 27.90 8.41 -10.21
C MET A 627 29.30 8.21 -9.61
N GLN A 628 29.84 9.23 -8.94
CA GLN A 628 31.11 9.12 -8.20
C GLN A 628 30.94 8.31 -6.90
N GLY A 629 31.92 7.46 -6.56
CA GLY A 629 31.94 6.61 -5.35
C GLY A 629 31.57 5.13 -5.57
N ASN A 630 31.85 4.26 -4.60
CA ASN A 630 31.67 2.79 -4.71
C ASN A 630 30.31 2.27 -4.22
N LYS A 631 29.31 3.14 -4.05
CA LYS A 631 28.04 2.78 -3.41
C LYS A 631 27.08 2.18 -4.43
N TYR A 632 27.09 0.86 -4.55
CA TYR A 632 26.06 0.10 -5.25
C TYR A 632 24.83 -0.06 -4.34
N ALA A 633 23.64 -0.02 -4.93
CA ALA A 633 22.39 -0.25 -4.23
C ALA A 633 21.79 -1.60 -4.65
N GLN A 634 21.23 -2.34 -3.70
CA GLN A 634 20.61 -3.63 -3.99
C GLN A 634 19.43 -3.43 -4.93
N ALA A 635 19.38 -4.22 -6.00
CA ALA A 635 18.35 -4.15 -7.02
C ALA A 635 17.49 -5.41 -7.02
N ILE A 636 18.12 -6.59 -6.92
CA ILE A 636 17.43 -7.87 -7.06
C ILE A 636 17.97 -8.86 -6.01
N LYS A 637 17.09 -9.71 -5.48
CA LYS A 637 17.44 -10.79 -4.57
C LYS A 637 16.68 -12.08 -4.90
N PHE A 638 17.40 -13.20 -4.86
CA PHE A 638 16.87 -14.55 -5.04
C PHE A 638 17.26 -15.44 -3.86
N ASN A 639 16.42 -16.43 -3.57
CA ASN A 639 16.83 -17.58 -2.77
C ASN A 639 17.50 -18.61 -3.68
N PHE A 640 18.54 -19.28 -3.19
CA PHE A 640 19.24 -20.32 -3.92
C PHE A 640 19.37 -21.57 -3.04
N ASP A 641 18.49 -22.54 -3.28
CA ASP A 641 18.39 -23.79 -2.52
C ASP A 641 19.27 -24.86 -3.17
N VAL A 642 20.37 -25.19 -2.50
CA VAL A 642 21.38 -26.14 -2.97
C VAL A 642 21.25 -27.43 -2.16
N LYS A 643 20.49 -28.40 -2.69
CA LYS A 643 20.32 -29.71 -2.01
C LYS A 643 21.63 -30.47 -1.85
N GLN A 644 22.44 -30.49 -2.90
CA GLN A 644 23.73 -31.16 -2.93
C GLN A 644 24.75 -30.28 -3.66
N ALA A 645 25.84 -29.93 -2.98
CA ALA A 645 26.95 -29.21 -3.60
C ALA A 645 27.65 -30.06 -4.66
N PRO A 646 28.20 -29.44 -5.72
CA PRO A 646 29.02 -30.14 -6.71
C PRO A 646 30.23 -30.82 -6.05
N THR A 647 30.59 -32.02 -6.50
CA THR A 647 31.79 -32.75 -6.01
C THR A 647 33.09 -32.00 -6.26
N HIS A 648 33.13 -31.22 -7.36
CA HIS A 648 34.21 -30.29 -7.68
C HIS A 648 33.60 -28.90 -7.90
N PRO A 649 33.44 -28.10 -6.83
CA PRO A 649 32.78 -26.82 -6.94
C PRO A 649 33.61 -25.87 -7.80
N THR A 650 32.93 -25.19 -8.72
CA THR A 650 33.53 -24.09 -9.48
C THR A 650 33.76 -22.91 -8.55
N SER A 651 34.90 -22.24 -8.65
CA SER A 651 35.15 -20.99 -7.95
C SER A 651 35.69 -19.95 -8.92
N TYR A 652 35.32 -18.69 -8.76
CA TYR A 652 35.74 -17.65 -9.69
C TYR A 652 36.77 -16.73 -9.02
N PRO A 653 37.81 -16.30 -9.75
CA PRO A 653 38.70 -15.27 -9.26
C PRO A 653 37.95 -13.94 -9.19
N LYS A 654 38.39 -13.06 -8.30
CA LYS A 654 37.75 -11.76 -8.13
C LYS A 654 38.14 -10.87 -9.30
N THR A 655 37.19 -10.55 -10.16
CA THR A 655 37.39 -9.67 -11.33
C THR A 655 36.81 -8.29 -11.06
N THR A 656 37.41 -7.26 -11.64
CA THR A 656 36.88 -5.89 -11.65
C THR A 656 36.20 -5.59 -12.99
N SER A 657 35.48 -4.47 -13.09
CA SER A 657 34.91 -4.01 -14.36
C SER A 657 35.99 -3.78 -15.44
N TYR A 658 37.22 -3.43 -15.04
CA TYR A 658 38.34 -3.25 -15.96
C TYR A 658 38.77 -4.55 -16.65
N PHE A 659 38.60 -5.71 -16.02
CA PHE A 659 38.91 -7.01 -16.64
C PHE A 659 38.15 -7.20 -17.96
N TYR A 660 36.86 -6.83 -17.95
CA TYR A 660 35.98 -6.94 -19.11
C TYR A 660 36.12 -5.72 -20.05
N HIS A 661 36.47 -4.55 -19.52
CA HIS A 661 36.79 -3.37 -20.33
C HIS A 661 37.96 -3.66 -21.30
N TYR A 662 39.01 -4.29 -20.79
CA TYR A 662 40.20 -4.66 -21.56
C TYR A 662 40.07 -5.97 -22.35
N ASP A 663 38.89 -6.61 -22.34
CA ASP A 663 38.63 -7.88 -23.04
C ASP A 663 39.64 -9.00 -22.69
N LEU A 664 39.91 -9.13 -21.38
CA LEU A 664 40.81 -10.16 -20.87
C LEU A 664 40.09 -11.51 -20.71
N HIS A 665 40.81 -12.60 -20.97
CA HIS A 665 40.29 -13.96 -20.78
C HIS A 665 41.29 -14.81 -19.99
N ILE A 666 40.81 -15.50 -18.95
CA ILE A 666 41.65 -16.43 -18.18
C ILE A 666 41.64 -17.79 -18.89
N ILE A 667 42.81 -18.25 -19.28
CA ILE A 667 43.02 -19.56 -19.91
C ILE A 667 43.35 -20.60 -18.85
N ALA A 668 44.22 -20.25 -17.89
CA ALA A 668 44.57 -21.10 -16.75
C ALA A 668 44.92 -20.24 -15.51
N PRO A 669 44.44 -20.58 -14.30
CA PRO A 669 43.49 -21.66 -14.01
C PRO A 669 42.06 -21.24 -14.42
N ASN A 670 41.40 -22.05 -15.25
CA ASN A 670 40.04 -21.76 -15.68
C ASN A 670 39.05 -22.10 -14.56
N ASN A 671 38.04 -21.24 -14.33
CA ASN A 671 36.96 -21.49 -13.35
C ASN A 671 37.48 -21.88 -11.95
N SER A 672 38.61 -21.30 -11.54
CA SER A 672 39.16 -21.42 -10.19
C SER A 672 39.57 -20.06 -9.67
N ARG A 673 39.22 -19.78 -8.42
CA ARG A 673 39.77 -18.67 -7.63
C ARG A 673 41.23 -18.92 -7.26
N PHE A 674 41.61 -20.18 -7.12
CA PHE A 674 42.93 -20.58 -6.67
C PHE A 674 43.86 -20.82 -7.87
N SER A 675 45.05 -20.23 -7.82
CA SER A 675 46.17 -20.70 -8.64
C SER A 675 46.68 -22.03 -8.09
N VAL A 676 46.96 -22.99 -8.96
CA VAL A 676 47.49 -24.30 -8.57
C VAL A 676 48.95 -24.15 -8.13
N TRP A 677 49.31 -24.67 -6.96
CA TRP A 677 50.70 -24.80 -6.50
C TRP A 677 51.19 -26.25 -6.72
N PRO A 678 51.97 -26.54 -7.77
CA PRO A 678 52.42 -27.91 -8.06
C PRO A 678 53.46 -28.41 -7.05
N GLN A 679 53.51 -29.73 -6.87
CA GLN A 679 54.57 -30.35 -6.07
C GLN A 679 55.95 -30.09 -6.71
N ASN A 680 56.87 -29.51 -5.92
CA ASN A 680 58.24 -29.13 -6.35
C ASN A 680 58.35 -27.94 -7.32
N ALA A 681 57.35 -27.07 -7.42
CA ALA A 681 57.45 -25.85 -8.22
C ALA A 681 58.26 -24.75 -7.50
N SER A 682 58.92 -23.88 -8.29
CA SER A 682 59.53 -22.62 -7.80
C SER A 682 58.59 -21.41 -8.01
N TYR A 683 57.59 -21.54 -8.86
CA TYR A 683 56.60 -20.52 -9.20
C TYR A 683 55.29 -21.17 -9.70
N THR A 684 54.18 -20.45 -9.64
CA THR A 684 52.96 -20.81 -10.39
C THR A 684 52.88 -20.04 -11.71
N GLU A 685 52.06 -20.54 -12.62
CA GLU A 685 51.73 -19.89 -13.88
C GLU A 685 50.22 -19.59 -13.94
N ILE A 686 49.91 -18.36 -14.34
CA ILE A 686 48.57 -17.94 -14.77
C ILE A 686 48.66 -17.53 -16.23
N LEU A 687 47.81 -18.12 -17.07
CA LEU A 687 47.72 -17.84 -18.49
C LEU A 687 46.52 -16.95 -18.76
N LEU A 688 46.78 -15.79 -19.36
CA LEU A 688 45.76 -14.83 -19.79
C LEU A 688 45.85 -14.61 -21.29
N ARG A 689 44.71 -14.38 -21.94
CA ARG A 689 44.65 -13.76 -23.26
C ARG A 689 44.25 -12.30 -23.11
N ALA A 690 44.93 -11.43 -23.84
CA ALA A 690 44.66 -9.99 -23.85
C ALA A 690 44.82 -9.44 -25.28
N PRO A 691 44.07 -8.40 -25.67
CA PRO A 691 44.31 -7.68 -26.92
C PRO A 691 45.76 -7.18 -27.06
N MET A 692 46.25 -7.08 -28.31
CA MET A 692 47.66 -6.75 -28.59
C MET A 692 48.13 -5.39 -28.06
N ASN A 693 47.20 -4.47 -27.80
CA ASN A 693 47.44 -3.12 -27.30
C ASN A 693 47.32 -3.00 -25.77
N ILE A 694 47.26 -4.12 -25.06
CA ILE A 694 47.24 -4.18 -23.58
C ILE A 694 48.61 -4.60 -23.05
N GLN A 695 49.04 -3.91 -22.00
CA GLN A 695 50.16 -4.30 -21.15
C GLN A 695 49.62 -4.84 -19.82
N LEU A 696 50.15 -6.00 -19.39
CA LEU A 696 49.86 -6.55 -18.07
C LEU A 696 51.04 -6.38 -17.12
N SER A 697 50.72 -6.20 -15.83
CA SER A 697 51.67 -6.31 -14.72
C SER A 697 51.02 -7.10 -13.58
N GLY A 698 51.79 -7.54 -12.60
CA GLY A 698 51.23 -8.29 -11.49
C GLY A 698 52.06 -8.17 -10.23
N ASP A 699 51.39 -8.37 -9.10
CA ASP A 699 51.96 -8.43 -7.76
C ASP A 699 51.57 -9.74 -7.09
N ILE A 700 52.45 -10.28 -6.27
CA ILE A 700 52.14 -11.31 -5.27
C ILE A 700 52.39 -10.73 -3.88
N LYS A 701 51.43 -10.95 -2.98
CA LYS A 701 51.45 -10.45 -1.60
C LYS A 701 51.32 -11.59 -0.60
N TYR A 702 52.07 -11.52 0.49
CA TYR A 702 51.94 -12.37 1.68
C TYR A 702 51.74 -11.48 2.91
N ASN A 703 50.74 -11.77 3.75
CA ASN A 703 50.38 -10.92 4.91
C ASN A 703 50.28 -9.42 4.55
N ASN A 704 49.62 -9.11 3.42
CA ASN A 704 49.47 -7.76 2.84
C ASN A 704 50.76 -7.03 2.43
N ARG A 705 51.93 -7.70 2.48
CA ARG A 705 53.20 -7.15 2.01
C ARG A 705 53.51 -7.69 0.61
N LYS A 706 53.90 -6.80 -0.31
CA LYS A 706 54.35 -7.16 -1.65
C LYS A 706 55.68 -7.92 -1.55
N ILE A 707 55.79 -8.99 -2.31
CA ILE A 707 57.05 -9.71 -2.50
C ILE A 707 57.77 -9.04 -3.68
N GLU A 708 58.86 -8.34 -3.38
CA GLU A 708 59.70 -7.72 -4.41
C GLU A 708 60.27 -8.79 -5.35
N ASN A 709 60.22 -8.51 -6.65
CA ASN A 709 60.61 -9.46 -7.70
C ASN A 709 59.90 -10.82 -7.62
N GLY A 710 58.71 -10.87 -7.00
CA GLY A 710 57.90 -12.08 -6.88
C GLY A 710 57.02 -12.39 -8.09
N SER A 711 57.00 -11.53 -9.11
CA SER A 711 56.18 -11.69 -10.32
C SER A 711 56.97 -11.40 -11.59
N LEU A 712 56.66 -12.14 -12.66
CA LEU A 712 57.16 -11.91 -14.01
C LEU A 712 56.05 -12.15 -15.02
N LEU A 713 55.64 -11.11 -15.74
CA LEU A 713 54.62 -11.22 -16.79
C LEU A 713 55.29 -11.02 -18.15
N GLN A 714 55.15 -12.01 -19.03
CA GLN A 714 55.75 -11.99 -20.36
C GLN A 714 54.77 -12.47 -21.41
N TYR A 715 54.88 -11.94 -22.62
CA TYR A 715 53.98 -12.30 -23.72
C TYR A 715 54.59 -13.43 -24.57
N ASP A 716 53.83 -14.51 -24.72
CA ASP A 716 54.17 -15.65 -25.56
C ASP A 716 53.51 -15.49 -26.93
N CYS A 717 54.26 -14.95 -27.89
CA CYS A 717 53.77 -14.72 -29.25
C CYS A 717 53.38 -16.01 -29.98
N ASP A 718 54.01 -17.14 -29.65
CA ASP A 718 53.76 -18.42 -30.32
C ASP A 718 52.39 -19.00 -29.91
N LYS A 719 51.94 -18.65 -28.70
CA LYS A 719 50.65 -19.10 -28.14
C LYS A 719 49.57 -18.02 -28.17
N ASP A 720 49.94 -16.78 -28.47
CA ASP A 720 49.11 -15.58 -28.30
C ASP A 720 48.53 -15.47 -26.87
N LEU A 721 49.41 -15.61 -25.86
CA LEU A 721 49.05 -15.61 -24.44
C LEU A 721 50.05 -14.83 -23.60
N TRP A 722 49.55 -14.16 -22.58
CA TRP A 722 50.36 -13.67 -21.47
C TRP A 722 50.62 -14.80 -20.48
N GLN A 723 51.91 -15.07 -20.27
CA GLN A 723 52.42 -15.96 -19.24
C GLN A 723 52.74 -15.14 -17.99
N CYS A 724 51.94 -15.30 -16.94
CA CYS A 724 52.08 -14.57 -15.69
C CYS A 724 52.63 -15.51 -14.61
N LEU A 725 53.89 -15.34 -14.26
CA LEU A 725 54.60 -16.19 -13.30
C LEU A 725 54.65 -15.52 -11.93
N PHE A 726 54.40 -16.28 -10.87
CA PHE A 726 54.44 -15.78 -9.49
C PHE A 726 55.23 -16.74 -8.58
N ALA A 727 56.25 -16.21 -7.92
CA ALA A 727 57.17 -16.94 -7.06
C ALA A 727 56.95 -16.55 -5.58
N PRO A 728 56.30 -17.41 -4.77
CA PRO A 728 56.13 -17.17 -3.35
C PRO A 728 57.44 -17.36 -2.57
N GLN A 729 57.58 -16.65 -1.46
CA GLN A 729 58.75 -16.74 -0.56
C GLN A 729 58.42 -17.33 0.81
N ASN A 730 57.13 -17.47 1.13
CA ASN A 730 56.65 -17.98 2.41
C ASN A 730 55.64 -19.12 2.21
N ILE A 731 55.43 -19.95 3.24
CA ILE A 731 54.36 -20.95 3.28
C ILE A 731 53.07 -20.28 3.76
N GLY A 732 51.95 -20.66 3.15
CA GLY A 732 50.61 -20.17 3.47
C GLY A 732 49.95 -19.37 2.34
N LEU A 733 48.88 -18.65 2.68
CA LEU A 733 48.02 -17.97 1.72
C LEU A 733 48.66 -16.68 1.17
N HIS A 734 48.78 -16.62 -0.15
CA HIS A 734 49.23 -15.46 -0.90
C HIS A 734 48.07 -14.91 -1.74
N LYS A 735 48.11 -13.61 -1.98
CA LYS A 735 47.20 -12.93 -2.90
C LYS A 735 47.97 -12.47 -4.12
N ILE A 736 47.52 -12.92 -5.29
CA ILE A 736 48.00 -12.45 -6.59
C ILE A 736 47.05 -11.38 -7.09
N THR A 737 47.59 -10.28 -7.62
CA THR A 737 46.82 -9.23 -8.29
C THR A 737 47.44 -8.96 -9.64
N ILE A 738 46.65 -9.05 -10.70
CA ILE A 738 47.07 -8.68 -12.05
C ILE A 738 46.43 -7.33 -12.38
N TYR A 739 47.23 -6.46 -13.00
CA TYR A 739 46.83 -5.14 -13.45
C TYR A 739 46.97 -5.05 -14.97
N ALA A 740 46.20 -4.16 -15.58
CA ALA A 740 46.25 -3.89 -17.00
C ALA A 740 46.22 -2.38 -17.29
N LYS A 741 46.81 -2.00 -18.43
CA LYS A 741 46.69 -0.68 -19.04
C LYS A 741 46.79 -0.76 -20.56
N TRP A 742 46.29 0.26 -21.26
CA TRP A 742 46.55 0.41 -22.70
C TRP A 742 48.00 0.85 -22.92
N ILE A 743 48.67 0.31 -23.95
CA ILE A 743 50.07 0.66 -24.27
C ILE A 743 50.20 2.15 -24.65
N ALA A 744 49.16 2.75 -25.23
CA ALA A 744 49.16 4.14 -25.71
C ALA A 744 48.73 5.19 -24.66
N GLU A 745 48.23 4.78 -23.48
CA GLU A 745 47.73 5.69 -22.43
C GLU A 745 48.67 5.72 -21.20
N SER A 746 48.42 6.70 -20.31
CA SER A 746 49.27 7.07 -19.17
C SER A 746 49.51 5.98 -18.11
N ASP A 747 50.38 6.27 -17.14
CA ASP A 747 50.92 5.37 -16.09
C ASP A 747 49.89 4.72 -15.12
N VAL A 748 48.58 4.88 -15.32
CA VAL A 748 47.58 4.33 -14.41
C VAL A 748 47.33 2.84 -14.70
N LEU A 749 47.84 1.98 -13.82
CA LEU A 749 47.54 0.55 -13.82
C LEU A 749 46.23 0.28 -13.08
N HIS A 750 45.29 -0.39 -13.77
CA HIS A 750 44.03 -0.79 -13.17
C HIS A 750 44.10 -2.24 -12.71
N SER A 751 43.72 -2.53 -11.45
CA SER A 751 43.56 -3.91 -10.99
C SER A 751 42.43 -4.59 -11.76
N VAL A 752 42.72 -5.72 -12.40
CA VAL A 752 41.77 -6.44 -13.25
C VAL A 752 41.31 -7.76 -12.62
N VAL A 753 42.22 -8.53 -12.04
CA VAL A 753 41.87 -9.83 -11.43
C VAL A 753 42.74 -10.14 -10.22
N GLU A 754 42.12 -10.69 -9.17
CA GLU A 754 42.79 -11.23 -7.99
C GLU A 754 42.59 -12.75 -7.89
N PHE A 755 43.68 -13.48 -7.62
CA PHE A 755 43.69 -14.91 -7.31
C PHE A 755 44.24 -15.14 -5.91
N ASP A 756 43.79 -16.22 -5.28
CA ASP A 756 44.40 -16.72 -4.06
C ASP A 756 45.35 -17.89 -4.40
N MET A 757 46.42 -18.01 -3.64
CA MET A 757 47.39 -19.10 -3.79
C MET A 757 47.71 -19.65 -2.40
N ASP A 758 47.40 -20.91 -2.15
CA ASP A 758 47.83 -21.57 -0.93
C ASP A 758 49.12 -22.36 -1.16
N VAL A 759 50.21 -21.89 -0.55
CA VAL A 759 51.54 -22.48 -0.68
C VAL A 759 51.75 -23.45 0.46
N THR A 760 51.60 -24.75 0.19
CA THR A 760 51.69 -25.79 1.22
C THR A 760 53.12 -26.22 1.54
N HIS A 761 54.06 -26.01 0.60
CA HIS A 761 55.46 -26.39 0.74
C HIS A 761 56.35 -25.51 -0.15
N LEU A 762 57.58 -25.23 0.31
CA LEU A 762 58.59 -24.48 -0.44
C LEU A 762 59.91 -25.25 -0.43
N LYS A 763 60.38 -25.66 -1.62
CA LYS A 763 61.69 -26.34 -1.74
C LYS A 763 62.85 -25.34 -1.78
N ARG A 764 62.70 -24.26 -2.55
CA ARG A 764 63.66 -23.16 -2.67
C ARG A 764 62.88 -21.89 -3.01
N SER A 765 63.07 -20.83 -2.22
CA SER A 765 62.54 -19.51 -2.55
C SER A 765 63.32 -18.93 -3.73
N THR A 766 62.62 -18.38 -4.72
CA THR A 766 63.22 -17.75 -5.89
C THR A 766 62.63 -16.36 -6.12
N THR A 767 63.35 -15.55 -6.89
CA THR A 767 62.92 -14.23 -7.37
C THR A 767 63.14 -14.18 -8.88
N PHE A 768 62.35 -13.37 -9.57
CA PHE A 768 62.52 -13.08 -11.00
C PHE A 768 63.46 -11.90 -11.20
N PRO A 769 64.15 -11.79 -12.36
CA PRO A 769 64.94 -10.61 -12.66
C PRO A 769 64.05 -9.38 -12.77
N GLN A 770 64.61 -8.21 -12.44
CA GLN A 770 63.90 -6.95 -12.58
C GLN A 770 63.69 -6.63 -14.06
N THR A 771 62.46 -6.32 -14.46
CA THR A 771 62.09 -5.96 -15.83
C THR A 771 61.65 -4.50 -15.91
N TYR A 772 61.93 -3.84 -17.04
CA TYR A 772 61.63 -2.42 -17.26
C TYR A 772 60.49 -2.23 -18.26
N SER A 773 59.93 -1.02 -18.36
CA SER A 773 58.79 -0.71 -19.23
C SER A 773 58.99 -1.16 -20.69
N HIS A 774 60.20 -1.00 -21.23
CA HIS A 774 60.53 -1.43 -22.59
C HIS A 774 60.42 -2.94 -22.80
N PHE A 775 60.70 -3.76 -21.77
CA PHE A 775 60.51 -5.23 -21.85
C PHE A 775 59.06 -5.58 -22.20
N TYR A 776 58.10 -4.89 -21.57
CA TYR A 776 56.68 -5.13 -21.78
C TYR A 776 56.18 -4.52 -23.09
N GLN A 777 56.63 -3.31 -23.43
CA GLN A 777 56.23 -2.61 -24.66
C GLN A 777 56.65 -3.36 -25.92
N THR A 778 57.86 -3.93 -25.92
CA THR A 778 58.40 -4.68 -27.06
C THR A 778 58.11 -6.18 -26.98
N LYS A 779 57.29 -6.60 -26.00
CA LYS A 779 56.84 -8.00 -25.85
C LYS A 779 58.01 -8.98 -25.78
N CYS A 780 59.04 -8.61 -25.01
CA CYS A 780 60.16 -9.49 -24.73
C CYS A 780 59.71 -10.73 -23.94
N LYS A 781 60.43 -11.84 -24.10
CA LYS A 781 60.20 -13.08 -23.37
C LYS A 781 61.52 -13.69 -22.92
N ILE A 782 61.55 -14.16 -21.67
CA ILE A 782 62.67 -14.87 -21.09
C ILE A 782 62.45 -16.37 -21.24
N TYR A 783 63.39 -17.06 -21.92
CA TYR A 783 63.43 -18.51 -21.96
C TYR A 783 64.30 -19.06 -20.82
N GLU A 784 65.52 -18.55 -20.65
CA GLU A 784 66.40 -18.89 -19.51
C GLU A 784 67.48 -17.80 -19.30
N PRO A 785 67.95 -17.56 -18.06
CA PRO A 785 67.38 -18.06 -16.80
C PRO A 785 66.19 -17.21 -16.34
N LEU A 786 65.14 -17.85 -15.81
CA LEU A 786 64.00 -17.16 -15.19
C LEU A 786 64.28 -16.74 -13.74
N GLU A 787 65.23 -17.38 -13.07
CA GLU A 787 65.63 -17.02 -11.70
C GLU A 787 66.62 -15.85 -11.72
N ASP A 788 66.42 -14.87 -10.83
CA ASP A 788 67.29 -13.71 -10.62
C ASP A 788 68.67 -14.11 -10.09
N ASN A 789 68.71 -15.16 -9.25
CA ASN A 789 69.91 -15.56 -8.51
C ASN A 789 70.92 -16.32 -9.38
N LEU A 790 71.80 -15.57 -10.05
CA LEU A 790 72.90 -16.13 -10.83
C LEU A 790 74.11 -16.45 -9.93
N LYS A 791 74.64 -17.67 -10.00
CA LYS A 791 75.79 -18.09 -9.18
C LYS A 791 77.10 -17.50 -9.71
N ARG A 792 77.84 -16.77 -8.87
CA ARG A 792 79.16 -16.23 -9.21
C ARG A 792 80.09 -17.30 -9.81
N GLY A 793 80.76 -16.95 -10.91
CA GLY A 793 81.71 -17.83 -11.60
C GLY A 793 81.08 -19.00 -12.36
N SER A 794 79.75 -19.16 -12.33
CA SER A 794 79.09 -20.13 -13.19
C SER A 794 78.98 -19.58 -14.62
N THR A 795 78.90 -20.49 -15.58
CA THR A 795 78.50 -20.16 -16.95
C THR A 795 76.99 -20.29 -17.04
N VAL A 796 76.30 -19.22 -17.45
CA VAL A 796 74.85 -19.19 -17.64
C VAL A 796 74.51 -18.88 -19.09
N THR A 797 73.51 -19.58 -19.62
CA THR A 797 72.95 -19.28 -20.95
C THR A 797 71.86 -18.24 -20.76
N LEU A 798 72.08 -17.05 -21.30
CA LEU A 798 71.04 -16.03 -21.47
C LEU A 798 70.31 -16.32 -22.78
N HIS A 799 69.02 -16.59 -22.72
CA HIS A 799 68.17 -16.91 -23.87
C HIS A 799 66.85 -16.15 -23.77
N TYR A 800 66.67 -15.19 -24.68
CA TYR A 800 65.54 -14.26 -24.70
C TYR A 800 64.98 -14.14 -26.11
N ARG A 801 63.69 -13.82 -26.21
CA ARG A 801 63.12 -13.19 -27.39
C ARG A 801 63.06 -11.69 -27.15
N ILE A 802 63.69 -10.92 -28.04
CA ILE A 802 63.66 -9.46 -28.04
C ILE A 802 63.22 -9.04 -29.45
N PRO A 803 61.91 -8.86 -29.68
CA PRO A 803 61.39 -8.49 -31.00
C PRO A 803 61.92 -7.14 -31.48
N ASP A 804 62.21 -7.04 -32.78
CA ASP A 804 62.45 -5.81 -33.53
C ASP A 804 63.64 -4.94 -33.05
N ALA A 805 64.49 -5.46 -32.16
CA ALA A 805 65.71 -4.78 -31.76
C ALA A 805 66.72 -4.75 -32.93
N ASP A 806 67.44 -3.64 -33.05
CA ASP A 806 68.58 -3.51 -33.97
C ASP A 806 69.82 -4.14 -33.35
N LYS A 807 70.10 -3.84 -32.08
CA LYS A 807 71.23 -4.40 -31.32
C LYS A 807 70.84 -4.72 -29.89
N VAL A 808 71.35 -5.84 -29.39
CA VAL A 808 71.24 -6.25 -27.99
C VAL A 808 72.63 -6.32 -27.38
N ARG A 809 72.81 -5.70 -26.22
CA ARG A 809 74.09 -5.68 -25.49
C ARG A 809 73.87 -6.07 -24.02
N ILE A 810 74.93 -6.62 -23.42
CA ILE A 810 74.97 -6.94 -22.00
C ILE A 810 75.94 -5.98 -21.32
N LYS A 811 75.50 -5.40 -20.20
CA LYS A 811 76.32 -4.61 -19.31
C LYS A 811 76.52 -5.35 -17.99
N SER A 812 77.77 -5.52 -17.56
CA SER A 812 78.12 -6.03 -16.24
C SER A 812 78.70 -4.89 -15.42
N GLY A 813 77.95 -4.39 -14.43
CA GLY A 813 78.32 -3.20 -13.69
C GLY A 813 78.45 -1.97 -14.62
N SER A 814 79.67 -1.44 -14.75
CA SER A 814 80.00 -0.34 -15.68
C SER A 814 80.51 -0.80 -17.05
N GLU A 815 80.85 -2.08 -17.21
CA GLU A 815 81.51 -2.62 -18.40
C GLU A 815 80.54 -3.23 -19.41
N TRP A 816 80.81 -3.02 -20.69
CA TRP A 816 80.07 -3.66 -21.78
C TRP A 816 80.76 -4.98 -22.16
N LEU A 817 79.98 -6.07 -22.22
CA LEU A 817 80.48 -7.33 -22.75
C LEU A 817 80.54 -7.27 -24.28
N THR A 818 81.44 -8.06 -24.89
CA THR A 818 81.63 -8.13 -26.36
C THR A 818 80.30 -8.37 -27.09
N GLU A 819 80.12 -7.85 -28.30
CA GLU A 819 78.85 -8.04 -29.03
C GLU A 819 78.68 -9.49 -29.55
N GLY A 820 77.43 -9.90 -29.80
CA GLY A 820 77.11 -11.19 -30.42
C GLY A 820 75.96 -11.94 -29.73
N GLY A 821 75.39 -12.90 -30.45
CA GLY A 821 74.33 -13.78 -29.96
C GLY A 821 72.90 -13.29 -30.20
N TYR A 822 72.67 -12.26 -31.00
CA TYR A 822 71.33 -11.79 -31.40
C TYR A 822 71.04 -12.08 -32.87
N GLU A 823 70.08 -12.95 -33.16
CA GLU A 823 69.64 -13.26 -34.53
C GLU A 823 68.13 -13.52 -34.57
N LYS A 824 67.43 -12.99 -35.59
CA LYS A 824 66.00 -13.23 -35.84
C LYS A 824 65.11 -13.07 -34.59
N ASN A 825 65.22 -11.93 -33.90
CA ASN A 825 64.49 -11.63 -32.66
C ASN A 825 64.85 -12.50 -31.44
N ILE A 826 65.87 -13.35 -31.54
CA ILE A 826 66.33 -14.21 -30.45
C ILE A 826 67.72 -13.79 -30.01
N PHE A 827 67.88 -13.50 -28.72
CA PHE A 827 69.17 -13.35 -28.07
C PHE A 827 69.51 -14.64 -27.36
N LYS A 828 70.58 -15.34 -27.76
CA LYS A 828 71.09 -16.51 -27.07
C LYS A 828 72.60 -16.44 -26.93
N ARG A 829 73.08 -16.42 -25.69
CA ARG A 829 74.51 -16.30 -25.40
C ARG A 829 74.88 -16.87 -24.03
N GLN A 830 76.01 -17.56 -23.97
CA GLN A 830 76.62 -17.94 -22.69
C GLN A 830 77.53 -16.83 -22.16
N ILE A 831 77.39 -16.54 -20.87
CA ILE A 831 78.27 -15.61 -20.15
C ILE A 831 78.79 -16.25 -18.87
N VAL A 832 79.98 -15.83 -18.44
CA VAL A 832 80.49 -16.14 -17.09
C VAL A 832 79.98 -15.05 -16.15
N VAL A 833 79.32 -15.46 -15.08
CA VAL A 833 78.71 -14.53 -14.11
C VAL A 833 79.79 -13.84 -13.28
N SER A 834 79.91 -12.52 -13.46
CA SER A 834 80.81 -11.60 -12.75
C SER A 834 80.30 -11.20 -11.37
N ASN A 835 81.02 -10.33 -10.64
CA ASN A 835 80.61 -9.82 -9.31
C ASN A 835 79.55 -8.71 -9.35
N GLU A 836 79.23 -8.19 -10.53
CA GLU A 836 78.34 -7.06 -10.73
C GLU A 836 77.00 -7.48 -11.34
N ASN A 837 75.96 -6.67 -11.15
CA ASN A 837 74.65 -6.87 -11.77
C ASN A 837 74.74 -6.96 -13.28
N ILE A 838 73.98 -7.88 -13.87
CA ILE A 838 73.95 -8.12 -15.32
C ILE A 838 72.70 -7.46 -15.88
N THR A 839 72.90 -6.42 -16.72
CA THR A 839 71.83 -5.67 -17.37
C THR A 839 71.78 -5.99 -18.86
N ILE A 840 70.61 -6.38 -19.35
CA ILE A 840 70.35 -6.67 -20.76
C ILE A 840 69.69 -5.44 -21.34
N MET A 841 70.28 -4.88 -22.40
CA MET A 841 69.81 -3.67 -23.04
C MET A 841 69.62 -3.87 -24.54
N ALA A 842 68.63 -3.19 -25.13
CA ALA A 842 68.39 -3.21 -26.56
C ALA A 842 68.24 -1.79 -27.12
N SER A 843 68.63 -1.62 -28.39
CA SER A 843 68.39 -0.42 -29.19
C SER A 843 67.53 -0.79 -30.40
N TYR A 844 66.78 0.16 -30.95
CA TYR A 844 65.79 -0.06 -32.01
C TYR A 844 66.07 0.89 -33.19
N LYS A 845 65.63 0.55 -34.40
CA LYS A 845 66.06 1.26 -35.64
C LYS A 845 65.77 2.76 -35.65
N ASP A 846 64.73 3.19 -34.93
CA ASP A 846 64.33 4.61 -34.83
C ASP A 846 64.86 5.30 -33.56
N ASP A 847 65.60 4.57 -32.72
CA ASP A 847 66.16 5.04 -31.45
C ASP A 847 67.53 4.40 -31.14
N ASN A 848 68.60 5.17 -31.35
CA ASN A 848 69.98 4.75 -31.09
C ASN A 848 70.33 4.64 -29.59
N SER A 849 69.41 4.99 -28.68
CA SER A 849 69.62 4.81 -27.25
C SER A 849 69.40 3.35 -26.83
N PHE A 850 70.21 2.89 -25.86
CA PHE A 850 70.04 1.56 -25.28
C PHE A 850 69.05 1.65 -24.12
N HIS A 851 67.96 0.89 -24.24
CA HIS A 851 66.95 0.75 -23.19
C HIS A 851 67.22 -0.49 -22.35
N SER A 852 67.24 -0.33 -21.03
CA SER A 852 67.28 -1.48 -20.11
C SER A 852 66.01 -2.31 -20.28
N LEU A 853 66.17 -3.62 -20.45
CA LEU A 853 65.07 -4.57 -20.53
C LEU A 853 64.97 -5.40 -19.26
N ILE A 854 66.10 -6.00 -18.85
CA ILE A 854 66.18 -6.98 -17.77
C ILE A 854 67.43 -6.69 -16.94
N VAL A 855 67.34 -6.77 -15.62
CA VAL A 855 68.48 -6.72 -14.69
C VAL A 855 68.43 -7.93 -13.78
N TYR A 856 69.54 -8.67 -13.76
CA TYR A 856 69.78 -9.73 -12.78
C TYR A 856 70.60 -9.16 -11.63
N THR A 857 70.10 -9.37 -10.41
CA THR A 857 70.77 -8.93 -9.18
C THR A 857 71.74 -10.01 -8.73
N MET A 858 73.00 -9.61 -8.51
CA MET A 858 73.96 -10.51 -7.89
C MET A 858 73.71 -10.58 -6.38
N LYS A 859 73.61 -11.81 -5.85
CA LYS A 859 73.55 -12.09 -4.40
C LYS A 859 74.72 -12.94 -3.94
#